data_AF-A0A2V7RAB7-F1
#
_entry.id   AF-A0A2V7RAB7-F1
#
_cell.length_a   1.000
_cell.length_b   1.000
_cell.length_c   1.000
_cell.angle_alpha   90.00
_cell.angle_beta   90.00
_cell.angle_gamma   90.00
#
_symmetry.space_group_name_H-M   'P 1'
#
loop_
_entity.id
_entity.type
_entity.pdbx_description
1 polymer ?
#
loop_
_entity_poly.entity_id
_entity_poly.type
_entity_poly.pdbx_seq_one_letter_code
_entity_poly.pdbx_strand_id
1 'polypeptide(L)'
;MCRATSVVASSFLLVLASSELVAQRNSWRVTTPSPTAASLGKFGDVPVSLYTGVPDISIPLFTAKGRTLALPIVLKYHAGGIKVEEIGSWVGIGWTLEAGGTITRTVRGLVDEDLGRGYYYTGNTWYNSNNWPNPTTQVIGNLFTSLRDEMIDGEPDQFFFDFAGRSGQFVMGPTGASGPIEYKAIPYQKLKIEPTFQSNMISAWTITAEDGTVYTFGAAETSTDYTTTTSTEESSHWLEVHTSSWHLTSIAAPDGDVITLQYVGYTAQHKMGHSREKFDYRQAPGGGACVNPVFDVWSEFQIGELRLASITTAAHTITFTPGVLRADALSPTGGAQEPTLDKITIATAGPPSTVLRAFKFDYDYSTGRLTLKSVAEQDRNGASLPPYTFAYDPLALPDRASNATDHWGYYNGASGNTDGIPQMMGPYGSVLTGANRGPNPAFMRAGILTKVTYPTGGYNQFIYEANEYGVIADGTVMIDTVPAQSVSSSSWETPYVTFTVGGTYSAHVTVYVSQEPPAPCTTDDPPCPNWSMGGGPAGVTLTGDGHGNFYGDLQPGTYWISTEGTYPQAWVIVDVSWSEQVEVKRKTAGGLRVAQVLAADGMGPNGGNVTVRKYDYNLLSDPTRSSGVVSNEPKYAYWYWSPGCAYFSRSSMSKMPLGDGTPVAYREVTVLHGAGGEFGRTRHTFRSFVDVMDPLPDGSVWPFSRRTNFDWMRGQETGSTEYNAAGQPQRRFAAVHAFQQGGAITSRSFHGMSVNTFSAGQFGTTYAYNPFEVLSMWSYLSEDTTVTYDEAGAGSFATARTYTYGNPNHVQLTQLTETNSNGTQRITRMTYPADYAPCSGSCSPEAAALTAMQGGTHMHSEVIERWVTERTGSSERVVQGDLTTFKAYTDGRYRPFQHFVFNSPGAP
;
A
#
# COMPACT_ATOMS: atom_id res chain seq x y z
N MET A 1 -72.61 13.69 45.93
CA MET A 1 -73.35 14.64 45.10
C MET A 1 -73.35 14.12 43.67
N CYS A 2 -74.57 13.85 43.16
CA CYS A 2 -75.01 13.61 41.78
C CYS A 2 -73.95 13.30 40.71
N ARG A 3 -73.88 12.06 40.21
CA ARG A 3 -74.71 11.43 39.13
C ARG A 3 -73.86 11.40 37.84
N ALA A 4 -73.73 10.32 37.08
CA ALA A 4 -74.33 8.99 37.14
C ALA A 4 -73.58 8.09 36.12
N THR A 5 -73.30 6.82 36.45
CA THR A 5 -73.86 5.58 35.83
C THR A 5 -73.31 5.24 34.44
N SER A 6 -72.87 4.01 34.12
CA SER A 6 -73.45 2.68 34.41
C SER A 6 -72.40 1.56 34.08
N VAL A 7 -72.09 0.59 34.98
CA VAL A 7 -72.69 -0.79 35.13
C VAL A 7 -72.12 -1.80 34.09
N VAL A 8 -71.72 -3.06 34.33
CA VAL A 8 -71.67 -4.08 35.43
C VAL A 8 -70.82 -5.25 34.86
N ALA A 9 -69.79 -5.78 35.53
CA ALA A 9 -69.73 -6.84 36.56
C ALA A 9 -70.17 -8.27 36.12
N SER A 10 -69.28 -9.25 36.33
CA SER A 10 -69.53 -10.57 36.99
C SER A 10 -68.33 -11.51 36.74
N SER A 11 -67.53 -11.80 37.77
CA SER A 11 -67.53 -13.05 38.58
C SER A 11 -66.64 -14.16 37.98
N PHE A 12 -65.97 -15.11 38.66
CA PHE A 12 -66.32 -15.97 39.80
C PHE A 12 -65.02 -16.77 40.20
N LEU A 13 -64.84 -17.08 41.50
CA LEU A 13 -64.25 -18.30 42.15
C LEU A 13 -62.77 -18.79 42.05
N LEU A 14 -62.20 -18.99 43.27
CA LEU A 14 -61.62 -20.21 43.91
C LEU A 14 -60.44 -21.05 43.32
N VAL A 15 -59.52 -21.38 44.26
CA VAL A 15 -58.84 -22.69 44.55
C VAL A 15 -57.34 -22.85 44.25
N LEU A 16 -56.67 -23.38 45.29
CA LEU A 16 -55.29 -23.84 45.44
C LEU A 16 -54.94 -25.10 44.62
N ALA A 17 -53.62 -25.24 44.37
CA ALA A 17 -52.81 -26.46 44.22
C ALA A 17 -52.47 -27.01 42.81
N SER A 18 -51.16 -26.92 42.52
CA SER A 18 -50.24 -27.83 41.80
C SER A 18 -50.47 -28.28 40.34
N SER A 19 -49.46 -27.92 39.53
CA SER A 19 -48.82 -28.57 38.37
C SER A 19 -49.62 -28.85 37.08
N GLU A 20 -49.33 -28.05 36.04
CA GLU A 20 -48.68 -28.50 34.79
C GLU A 20 -48.09 -27.30 34.00
N LEU A 21 -47.03 -27.57 33.24
CA LEU A 21 -46.15 -26.61 32.54
C LEU A 21 -46.85 -25.76 31.47
N VAL A 22 -46.56 -24.46 31.41
CA VAL A 22 -46.33 -23.74 30.14
C VAL A 22 -45.22 -22.71 30.34
N ALA A 23 -44.20 -22.80 29.49
CA ALA A 23 -42.99 -21.98 29.51
C ALA A 23 -43.25 -20.47 29.36
N GLN A 24 -42.39 -19.67 30.01
CA GLN A 24 -42.26 -18.23 29.76
C GLN A 24 -41.93 -17.99 28.28
N ARG A 25 -42.85 -17.35 27.54
CA ARG A 25 -42.52 -16.68 26.27
C ARG A 25 -41.80 -15.38 26.59
N ASN A 26 -40.47 -15.42 26.58
CA ASN A 26 -39.63 -14.23 26.60
C ASN A 26 -39.95 -13.32 25.41
N SER A 27 -40.08 -12.03 25.72
CA SER A 27 -40.33 -10.93 24.81
C SER A 27 -39.12 -10.65 23.92
N TRP A 28 -39.07 -11.29 22.75
CA TRP A 28 -38.24 -10.85 21.63
C TRP A 28 -39.04 -9.86 20.78
N ARG A 29 -39.09 -8.59 21.21
CA ARG A 29 -39.45 -7.48 20.32
C ARG A 29 -38.16 -6.75 19.92
N VAL A 30 -37.47 -7.31 18.94
CA VAL A 30 -36.56 -6.52 18.09
C VAL A 30 -37.46 -5.69 17.19
N THR A 31 -37.62 -4.40 17.48
CA THR A 31 -38.22 -3.48 16.53
C THR A 31 -37.17 -3.16 15.48
N THR A 32 -37.20 -3.87 14.36
CA THR A 32 -36.51 -3.43 13.14
C THR A 32 -37.23 -2.17 12.63
N PRO A 33 -36.52 -1.04 12.45
CA PRO A 33 -37.09 0.08 11.72
C PRO A 33 -37.42 -0.37 10.29
N SER A 34 -38.39 0.29 9.65
CA SER A 34 -38.82 -0.07 8.30
C SER A 34 -37.60 -0.16 7.35
N PRO A 35 -37.63 -1.02 6.31
CA PRO A 35 -36.52 -1.16 5.36
C PRO A 35 -36.01 0.18 4.78
N THR A 36 -36.90 1.18 4.70
CA THR A 36 -36.61 2.56 4.25
C THR A 36 -35.84 3.40 5.28
N ALA A 37 -36.06 3.18 6.58
CA ALA A 37 -35.28 3.81 7.66
C ALA A 37 -33.94 3.09 7.89
N ALA A 38 -33.90 1.76 7.70
CA ALA A 38 -32.67 0.97 7.74
C ALA A 38 -31.70 1.27 6.59
N SER A 39 -32.19 1.76 5.44
CA SER A 39 -31.33 2.24 4.34
C SER A 39 -30.73 3.63 4.57
N LEU A 40 -31.34 4.45 5.44
CA LEU A 40 -30.83 5.80 5.75
C LEU A 40 -29.62 5.75 6.69
N GLY A 41 -29.58 4.79 7.63
CA GLY A 41 -28.46 4.56 8.54
C GLY A 41 -27.22 3.91 7.89
N LYS A 42 -27.31 3.46 6.63
CA LYS A 42 -26.19 2.82 5.91
C LYS A 42 -25.17 3.80 5.33
N PHE A 43 -25.45 5.10 5.32
CA PHE A 43 -24.54 6.12 4.78
C PHE A 43 -23.60 6.73 5.84
N GLY A 44 -23.71 6.32 7.12
CA GLY A 44 -22.87 6.85 8.21
C GLY A 44 -21.58 6.05 8.48
N ASP A 45 -21.48 4.80 8.04
CA ASP A 45 -20.34 3.94 8.37
C ASP A 45 -19.36 3.87 7.22
N VAL A 46 -18.34 4.75 7.25
CA VAL A 46 -17.19 4.69 6.35
C VAL A 46 -16.21 3.63 6.87
N PRO A 47 -15.96 2.53 6.12
CA PRO A 47 -14.97 1.55 6.51
C PRO A 47 -13.58 2.18 6.61
N VAL A 48 -12.78 1.71 7.57
CA VAL A 48 -11.38 2.12 7.71
C VAL A 48 -10.51 0.88 7.56
N SER A 49 -9.55 0.92 6.64
CA SER A 49 -8.48 -0.08 6.61
C SER A 49 -7.66 0.10 7.88
N LEU A 50 -7.90 -0.73 8.89
CA LEU A 50 -7.20 -0.63 10.18
C LEU A 50 -5.70 -0.92 10.02
N TYR A 51 -5.32 -1.71 9.01
CA TYR A 51 -3.92 -2.00 8.72
C TYR A 51 -3.14 -0.76 8.26
N THR A 52 -3.78 0.19 7.56
CA THR A 52 -3.12 1.43 7.07
C THR A 52 -3.61 2.71 7.75
N GLY A 53 -4.76 2.64 8.43
CA GLY A 53 -5.44 3.78 9.02
C GLY A 53 -6.15 4.69 8.00
N VAL A 54 -6.36 4.24 6.77
CA VAL A 54 -6.99 5.04 5.69
C VAL A 54 -8.49 4.68 5.57
N PRO A 55 -9.42 5.67 5.61
CA PRO A 55 -10.85 5.45 5.36
C PRO A 55 -11.16 5.22 3.87
N ASP A 56 -12.09 4.31 3.57
CA ASP A 56 -12.61 4.03 2.22
C ASP A 56 -13.80 4.97 1.90
N ILE A 57 -13.48 6.17 1.42
CA ILE A 57 -14.45 7.21 1.12
C ILE A 57 -14.93 7.06 -0.33
N SER A 58 -16.19 6.65 -0.51
CA SER A 58 -16.81 6.48 -1.82
C SER A 58 -18.15 7.20 -1.95
N ILE A 59 -18.40 7.82 -3.11
CA ILE A 59 -19.65 8.48 -3.48
C ILE A 59 -20.21 7.77 -4.73
N PRO A 60 -21.20 6.88 -4.58
CA PRO A 60 -21.82 6.23 -5.72
C PRO A 60 -22.69 7.23 -6.49
N LEU A 61 -22.43 7.38 -7.80
CA LEU A 61 -23.19 8.28 -8.66
C LEU A 61 -24.25 7.50 -9.45
N PHE A 62 -23.83 6.47 -10.18
CA PHE A 62 -24.74 5.69 -11.02
C PHE A 62 -24.24 4.27 -11.22
N THR A 63 -25.10 3.37 -11.69
CA THR A 63 -24.68 2.03 -12.14
C THR A 63 -25.18 1.82 -13.55
N ALA A 64 -24.26 1.76 -14.51
CA ALA A 64 -24.56 1.50 -15.91
C ALA A 64 -24.96 0.02 -16.06
N LYS A 65 -26.26 -0.23 -16.25
CA LYS A 65 -26.81 -1.58 -16.38
C LYS A 65 -26.86 -2.02 -17.84
N GLY A 66 -26.23 -3.15 -18.13
CA GLY A 66 -26.52 -3.95 -19.31
C GLY A 66 -27.77 -4.81 -19.12
N ARG A 67 -27.88 -5.89 -19.89
CA ARG A 67 -28.87 -6.95 -19.69
C ARG A 67 -28.53 -7.81 -18.47
N THR A 68 -27.25 -8.14 -18.30
CA THR A 68 -26.71 -8.96 -17.21
C THR A 68 -25.50 -8.32 -16.56
N LEU A 69 -24.74 -7.50 -17.30
CA LEU A 69 -23.62 -6.74 -16.78
C LEU A 69 -24.07 -5.51 -15.98
N ALA A 70 -23.25 -5.10 -15.03
CA ALA A 70 -23.40 -3.85 -14.32
C ALA A 70 -22.02 -3.22 -14.09
N LEU A 71 -21.88 -1.94 -14.43
CA LEU A 71 -20.66 -1.16 -14.19
C LEU A 71 -21.00 0.02 -13.27
N PRO A 72 -20.55 0.01 -12.00
CA PRO A 72 -20.74 1.15 -11.11
C PRO A 72 -19.87 2.33 -11.56
N ILE A 73 -20.41 3.54 -11.39
CA ILE A 73 -19.76 4.83 -11.60
C ILE A 73 -19.68 5.50 -10.22
N VAL A 74 -18.48 5.58 -9.67
CA VAL A 74 -18.22 5.94 -8.27
C VAL A 74 -17.09 6.94 -8.20
N LEU A 75 -17.21 7.95 -7.33
CA LEU A 75 -16.06 8.75 -6.94
C LEU A 75 -15.41 8.13 -5.71
N LYS A 76 -14.10 7.95 -5.73
CA LYS A 76 -13.33 7.54 -4.56
C LYS A 76 -12.35 8.63 -4.15
N TYR A 77 -12.16 8.79 -2.84
CA TYR A 77 -11.16 9.70 -2.29
C TYR A 77 -10.11 8.92 -1.48
N HIS A 78 -8.84 9.15 -1.77
CA HIS A 78 -7.74 8.55 -1.01
C HIS A 78 -7.29 9.46 0.14
N ALA A 79 -7.52 9.03 1.37
CA ALA A 79 -7.34 9.86 2.57
C ALA A 79 -5.99 9.63 3.32
N GLY A 80 -4.95 9.18 2.61
CA GLY A 80 -3.60 9.01 3.19
C GLY A 80 -2.79 10.30 3.35
N GLY A 81 -3.33 11.45 2.96
CA GLY A 81 -2.62 12.71 2.78
C GLY A 81 -2.32 13.00 1.31
N ILE A 82 -2.03 14.26 0.99
CA ILE A 82 -1.70 14.71 -0.37
C ILE A 82 -0.19 14.93 -0.47
N LYS A 83 0.47 14.28 -1.44
CA LYS A 83 1.90 14.54 -1.70
C LYS A 83 2.05 15.88 -2.42
N VAL A 84 3.15 16.60 -2.18
CA VAL A 84 3.37 17.95 -2.77
C VAL A 84 3.35 17.92 -4.30
N GLU A 85 3.98 16.90 -4.86
CA GLU A 85 4.12 16.68 -6.30
C GLU A 85 2.86 16.05 -6.95
N GLU A 86 1.89 15.63 -6.14
CA GLU A 86 0.69 14.94 -6.61
C GLU A 86 -0.10 15.78 -7.61
N ILE A 87 -0.48 15.13 -8.71
CA ILE A 87 -1.33 15.70 -9.74
C ILE A 87 -2.74 15.17 -9.52
N GLY A 88 -3.67 16.07 -9.19
CA GLY A 88 -5.08 15.69 -9.05
C GLY A 88 -5.65 15.21 -10.38
N SER A 89 -6.69 14.39 -10.34
CA SER A 89 -7.42 14.03 -11.56
C SER A 89 -8.30 15.20 -12.04
N TRP A 90 -8.96 15.04 -13.19
CA TRP A 90 -9.98 15.97 -13.67
C TRP A 90 -11.20 16.14 -12.73
N VAL A 91 -11.33 15.33 -11.68
CA VAL A 91 -12.33 15.50 -10.60
C VAL A 91 -11.75 16.10 -9.31
N GLY A 92 -10.48 16.49 -9.29
CA GLY A 92 -9.83 17.14 -8.15
C GLY A 92 -8.77 16.29 -7.47
N ILE A 93 -7.94 16.93 -6.64
CA ILE A 93 -6.85 16.31 -5.88
C ILE A 93 -7.39 15.28 -4.88
N GLY A 94 -6.72 14.12 -4.79
CA GLY A 94 -7.14 12.97 -3.98
C GLY A 94 -8.41 12.24 -4.46
N TRP A 95 -9.17 12.79 -5.42
CA TRP A 95 -10.37 12.16 -5.99
C TRP A 95 -10.06 11.44 -7.30
N THR A 96 -10.63 10.25 -7.46
CA THR A 96 -10.63 9.47 -8.70
C THR A 96 -12.04 9.08 -9.07
N LEU A 97 -12.36 9.13 -10.37
CA LEU A 97 -13.62 8.63 -10.92
C LEU A 97 -13.45 7.19 -11.41
N GLU A 98 -14.01 6.24 -10.69
CA GLU A 98 -14.09 4.85 -11.10
C GLU A 98 -15.34 4.64 -11.97
N ALA A 99 -15.14 4.66 -13.28
CA ALA A 99 -16.20 4.47 -14.27
C ALA A 99 -15.79 3.50 -15.40
N GLY A 100 -14.75 2.71 -15.15
CA GLY A 100 -14.15 1.81 -16.13
C GLY A 100 -13.10 0.93 -15.48
N GLY A 101 -11.95 0.82 -16.12
CA GLY A 101 -10.79 0.16 -15.56
C GLY A 101 -9.54 0.53 -16.33
N THR A 102 -8.39 0.32 -15.72
CA THR A 102 -7.10 0.55 -16.36
C THR A 102 -6.09 -0.51 -15.98
N ILE A 103 -5.15 -0.75 -16.88
CA ILE A 103 -3.89 -1.44 -16.58
C ILE A 103 -2.79 -0.40 -16.68
N THR A 104 -2.02 -0.19 -15.62
CA THR A 104 -0.83 0.66 -15.65
C THR A 104 0.44 -0.17 -15.58
N ARG A 105 1.54 0.40 -16.05
CA ARG A 105 2.87 -0.21 -16.02
C ARG A 105 3.86 0.70 -15.31
N THR A 106 4.70 0.11 -14.47
CA THR A 106 5.98 0.69 -14.05
C THR A 106 7.09 -0.02 -14.82
N VAL A 107 7.80 0.73 -15.67
CA VAL A 107 8.94 0.21 -16.44
C VAL A 107 10.14 0.00 -15.51
N ARG A 108 10.87 -1.08 -15.74
CA ARG A 108 11.82 -1.62 -14.78
C ARG A 108 13.16 -1.98 -15.41
N GLY A 109 13.80 -1.02 -16.07
CA GLY A 109 14.97 -1.31 -16.89
C GLY A 109 14.59 -0.96 -18.32
N LEU A 110 14.48 -1.95 -19.18
CA LEU A 110 13.87 -1.77 -20.49
C LEU A 110 12.38 -2.12 -20.42
N VAL A 111 11.59 -1.67 -21.40
CA VAL A 111 10.25 -2.23 -21.57
C VAL A 111 10.36 -3.71 -21.88
N ASP A 112 9.59 -4.54 -21.18
CA ASP A 112 9.71 -6.00 -21.27
C ASP A 112 9.64 -6.50 -22.72
N GLU A 113 8.76 -5.93 -23.54
CA GLU A 113 8.52 -6.32 -24.93
C GLU A 113 9.52 -5.76 -25.96
N ASP A 114 10.57 -5.05 -25.51
CA ASP A 114 11.57 -4.52 -26.43
C ASP A 114 12.32 -5.63 -27.18
N LEU A 115 12.24 -5.60 -28.50
CA LEU A 115 12.61 -6.73 -29.35
C LEU A 115 14.08 -7.11 -29.16
N GLY A 116 14.29 -8.30 -28.59
CA GLY A 116 15.61 -8.91 -28.41
C GLY A 116 16.43 -8.38 -27.23
N ARG A 117 15.88 -7.43 -26.45
CA ARG A 117 16.59 -6.81 -25.30
C ARG A 117 15.77 -6.88 -24.01
N GLY A 118 14.48 -6.56 -24.08
CA GLY A 118 13.56 -6.55 -22.94
C GLY A 118 13.40 -7.91 -22.27
N TYR A 119 12.92 -7.90 -21.02
CA TYR A 119 12.85 -9.10 -20.18
C TYR A 119 12.01 -10.23 -20.80
N TYR A 120 11.03 -9.92 -21.65
CA TYR A 120 10.27 -10.91 -22.43
C TYR A 120 11.19 -11.84 -23.24
N TYR A 121 12.30 -11.31 -23.78
CA TYR A 121 13.23 -12.07 -24.62
C TYR A 121 14.45 -12.58 -23.87
N THR A 122 14.90 -11.84 -22.84
CA THR A 122 16.20 -12.07 -22.19
C THR A 122 16.09 -12.63 -20.78
N GLY A 123 14.91 -12.61 -20.16
CA GLY A 123 14.69 -13.05 -18.77
C GLY A 123 15.02 -14.52 -18.49
N ASN A 124 15.07 -15.37 -19.52
CA ASN A 124 15.46 -16.78 -19.38
C ASN A 124 16.93 -16.94 -18.92
N THR A 125 17.75 -15.90 -19.12
CA THR A 125 19.15 -15.81 -18.69
C THR A 125 19.31 -16.03 -17.18
N TRP A 126 18.29 -15.69 -16.40
CA TRP A 126 18.30 -15.75 -14.92
C TRP A 126 17.89 -17.11 -14.35
N TYR A 127 17.63 -18.10 -15.21
CA TYR A 127 17.33 -19.48 -14.80
C TYR A 127 18.53 -20.42 -14.94
N ASN A 128 19.69 -19.89 -15.31
CA ASN A 128 20.95 -20.62 -15.36
C ASN A 128 21.68 -20.51 -14.01
N SER A 129 22.12 -21.65 -13.46
CA SER A 129 22.88 -21.70 -12.20
C SER A 129 24.23 -20.97 -12.23
N ASN A 130 24.77 -20.66 -13.41
CA ASN A 130 25.98 -19.85 -13.57
C ASN A 130 25.73 -18.34 -13.43
N ASN A 131 24.46 -17.93 -13.54
CA ASN A 131 24.02 -16.54 -13.56
C ASN A 131 23.15 -16.19 -12.33
N TRP A 132 22.49 -17.18 -11.73
CA TRP A 132 21.57 -17.01 -10.60
C TRP A 132 21.79 -18.09 -9.52
N PRO A 133 21.66 -17.75 -8.22
CA PRO A 133 21.47 -16.39 -7.71
C PRO A 133 22.77 -15.57 -7.76
N ASN A 134 23.93 -16.23 -7.81
CA ASN A 134 25.24 -15.58 -7.79
C ASN A 134 26.00 -15.86 -9.09
N PRO A 135 26.20 -14.85 -9.96
CA PRO A 135 26.98 -15.01 -11.17
C PRO A 135 28.43 -15.40 -10.87
N THR A 136 29.01 -16.29 -11.68
CA THR A 136 30.45 -16.60 -11.58
C THR A 136 31.31 -15.39 -11.98
N THR A 137 32.52 -15.26 -11.42
CA THR A 137 33.42 -14.12 -11.67
C THR A 137 33.72 -13.87 -13.15
N GLN A 138 33.73 -14.92 -13.99
CA GLN A 138 33.94 -14.82 -15.44
C GLN A 138 32.73 -14.24 -16.18
N VAL A 139 31.52 -14.40 -15.64
CA VAL A 139 30.26 -13.96 -16.27
C VAL A 139 29.91 -12.53 -15.88
N ILE A 140 30.25 -12.12 -14.64
CA ILE A 140 29.99 -10.76 -14.09
C ILE A 140 30.38 -9.66 -15.08
N GLY A 141 31.59 -9.71 -15.64
CA GLY A 141 32.09 -8.66 -16.54
C GLY A 141 31.27 -8.48 -17.81
N ASN A 142 30.92 -9.58 -18.49
CA ASN A 142 30.16 -9.51 -19.74
C ASN A 142 28.68 -9.25 -19.48
N LEU A 143 28.09 -9.95 -18.51
CA LEU A 143 26.66 -9.90 -18.22
C LEU A 143 26.23 -8.53 -17.69
N PHE A 144 27.01 -7.95 -16.76
CA PHE A 144 26.68 -6.63 -16.20
C PHE A 144 27.03 -5.50 -17.15
N THR A 145 28.01 -5.69 -18.04
CA THR A 145 28.23 -4.78 -19.17
C THR A 145 27.02 -4.79 -20.11
N SER A 146 26.47 -5.96 -20.44
CA SER A 146 25.25 -6.06 -21.28
C SER A 146 24.03 -5.40 -20.63
N LEU A 147 23.86 -5.49 -19.30
CA LEU A 147 22.78 -4.78 -18.59
C LEU A 147 22.98 -3.27 -18.63
N ARG A 148 24.21 -2.79 -18.36
CA ARG A 148 24.57 -1.37 -18.40
C ARG A 148 24.36 -0.77 -19.80
N ASP A 149 24.73 -1.52 -20.84
CA ASP A 149 24.65 -1.09 -22.24
C ASP A 149 23.26 -1.40 -22.86
N GLU A 150 22.26 -1.71 -22.03
CA GLU A 150 20.86 -1.95 -22.44
C GLU A 150 20.71 -3.01 -23.55
N MET A 151 21.56 -4.03 -23.53
CA MET A 151 21.51 -5.15 -24.48
C MET A 151 20.65 -6.31 -23.98
N ILE A 152 20.48 -6.41 -22.66
CA ILE A 152 19.62 -7.36 -21.98
C ILE A 152 18.91 -6.67 -20.84
N ASP A 153 17.86 -7.30 -20.33
CA ASP A 153 17.08 -6.79 -19.22
C ASP A 153 17.16 -7.73 -18.01
N GLY A 154 17.37 -7.12 -16.85
CA GLY A 154 17.56 -7.81 -15.58
C GLY A 154 16.25 -8.05 -14.85
N GLU A 155 15.21 -7.27 -15.14
CA GLU A 155 14.07 -7.16 -14.24
C GLU A 155 12.74 -7.10 -15.01
N PRO A 156 11.71 -7.88 -14.63
CA PRO A 156 10.41 -7.78 -15.27
C PRO A 156 9.70 -6.47 -14.90
N ASP A 157 9.00 -5.87 -15.87
CA ASP A 157 8.05 -4.78 -15.66
C ASP A 157 6.93 -5.19 -14.70
N GLN A 158 6.45 -4.20 -13.92
CA GLN A 158 5.34 -4.40 -13.01
C GLN A 158 4.09 -3.79 -13.61
N PHE A 159 3.09 -4.63 -13.85
CA PHE A 159 1.77 -4.19 -14.29
C PHE A 159 0.80 -4.18 -13.10
N PHE A 160 -0.08 -3.19 -13.05
CA PHE A 160 -1.16 -3.06 -12.08
C PHE A 160 -2.49 -2.99 -12.83
N PHE A 161 -3.55 -3.59 -12.29
CA PHE A 161 -4.90 -3.48 -12.85
C PHE A 161 -5.88 -3.05 -11.77
N ASP A 162 -6.86 -2.25 -12.18
CA ASP A 162 -8.06 -1.95 -11.40
C ASP A 162 -9.25 -1.83 -12.36
N PHE A 163 -10.26 -2.68 -12.19
CA PHE A 163 -11.46 -2.70 -13.03
C PHE A 163 -12.60 -3.47 -12.37
N ALA A 164 -13.84 -2.98 -12.50
CA ALA A 164 -15.06 -3.72 -12.12
C ALA A 164 -15.01 -4.39 -10.72
N GLY A 165 -14.40 -3.72 -9.73
CA GLY A 165 -14.25 -4.24 -8.36
C GLY A 165 -13.13 -5.26 -8.16
N ARG A 166 -12.26 -5.45 -9.17
CA ARG A 166 -11.06 -6.28 -9.13
C ARG A 166 -9.84 -5.38 -9.21
N SER A 167 -8.88 -5.60 -8.34
CA SER A 167 -7.58 -4.95 -8.41
C SER A 167 -6.46 -5.94 -8.16
N GLY A 168 -5.26 -5.58 -8.57
CA GLY A 168 -4.07 -6.38 -8.34
C GLY A 168 -2.92 -5.95 -9.21
N GLN A 169 -1.89 -6.78 -9.22
CA GLN A 169 -0.71 -6.59 -10.05
C GLN A 169 -0.37 -7.90 -10.75
N PHE A 170 0.38 -7.84 -11.84
CA PHE A 170 0.88 -9.02 -12.54
C PHE A 170 2.23 -8.70 -13.19
N VAL A 171 2.94 -9.76 -13.56
CA VAL A 171 4.17 -9.68 -14.35
C VAL A 171 4.07 -10.59 -15.55
N MET A 172 4.91 -10.35 -16.55
CA MET A 172 5.14 -11.26 -17.66
C MET A 172 6.58 -11.71 -17.71
N GLY A 173 6.81 -12.96 -18.08
CA GLY A 173 8.18 -13.45 -18.21
C GLY A 173 8.29 -14.96 -18.38
N PRO A 174 9.50 -15.46 -18.62
CA PRO A 174 9.76 -16.89 -18.72
C PRO A 174 9.67 -17.53 -17.34
N THR A 175 9.26 -18.80 -17.31
CA THR A 175 9.18 -19.60 -16.07
C THR A 175 10.28 -20.65 -15.95
N GLY A 176 11.37 -20.47 -16.70
CA GLY A 176 12.49 -21.41 -16.78
C GLY A 176 13.45 -21.07 -17.92
N ALA A 177 14.63 -21.68 -17.95
CA ALA A 177 15.66 -21.40 -18.95
C ALA A 177 15.22 -21.64 -20.42
N SER A 178 14.20 -22.48 -20.62
CA SER A 178 13.51 -22.67 -21.91
C SER A 178 11.98 -22.71 -21.72
N GLY A 179 11.49 -22.12 -20.63
CA GLY A 179 10.07 -22.09 -20.31
C GLY A 179 9.30 -21.13 -21.21
N PRO A 180 7.98 -21.34 -21.39
CA PRO A 180 7.14 -20.37 -22.09
C PRO A 180 7.08 -19.04 -21.32
N ILE A 181 6.69 -17.97 -22.02
CA ILE A 181 6.29 -16.73 -21.37
C ILE A 181 4.91 -16.94 -20.74
N GLU A 182 4.81 -16.61 -19.46
CA GLU A 182 3.55 -16.63 -18.72
C GLU A 182 3.22 -15.23 -18.20
N TYR A 183 1.91 -14.98 -18.03
CA TYR A 183 1.34 -13.74 -17.47
C TYR A 183 0.62 -14.11 -16.18
N LYS A 184 1.09 -13.63 -15.03
CA LYS A 184 0.59 -14.08 -13.72
C LYS A 184 0.32 -12.96 -12.75
N ALA A 185 -0.91 -12.94 -12.25
CA ALA A 185 -1.32 -12.07 -11.14
C ALA A 185 -0.56 -12.39 -9.86
N ILE A 186 -0.33 -11.36 -9.04
CA ILE A 186 0.36 -11.43 -7.74
C ILE A 186 -0.56 -10.78 -6.68
N PRO A 187 -1.06 -11.54 -5.70
CA PRO A 187 -0.95 -12.99 -5.59
C PRO A 187 -1.68 -13.70 -6.74
N TYR A 188 -1.46 -15.00 -6.88
CA TYR A 188 -2.08 -15.81 -7.93
C TYR A 188 -3.62 -15.69 -7.87
N GLN A 189 -4.19 -15.26 -8.98
CA GLN A 189 -5.63 -15.26 -9.25
C GLN A 189 -5.88 -16.12 -10.48
N LYS A 190 -7.07 -16.73 -10.59
CA LYS A 190 -7.45 -17.58 -11.74
C LYS A 190 -7.93 -16.71 -12.92
N LEU A 191 -7.27 -15.58 -13.15
CA LEU A 191 -7.49 -14.73 -14.30
C LEU A 191 -6.73 -15.27 -15.51
N LYS A 192 -7.35 -15.21 -16.69
CA LYS A 192 -6.65 -15.42 -17.97
C LYS A 192 -6.23 -14.06 -18.52
N ILE A 193 -4.94 -13.77 -18.50
CA ILE A 193 -4.36 -12.49 -18.93
C ILE A 193 -3.60 -12.70 -20.24
N GLU A 194 -3.93 -11.92 -21.27
CA GLU A 194 -3.39 -12.07 -22.62
C GLU A 194 -3.04 -10.70 -23.23
N PRO A 195 -1.80 -10.45 -23.66
CA PRO A 195 -1.46 -9.25 -24.41
C PRO A 195 -1.85 -9.38 -25.88
N THR A 196 -2.06 -8.23 -26.52
CA THR A 196 -2.08 -8.09 -27.98
C THR A 196 -0.85 -7.30 -28.39
N PHE A 197 -0.06 -7.85 -29.30
CA PHE A 197 1.13 -7.20 -29.84
C PHE A 197 0.84 -6.56 -31.19
N GLN A 198 1.34 -5.34 -31.38
CA GLN A 198 1.38 -4.66 -32.66
C GLN A 198 2.77 -4.07 -32.85
N SER A 199 3.46 -4.43 -33.94
CA SER A 199 4.85 -4.00 -34.20
C SER A 199 5.80 -4.30 -33.04
N ASN A 200 5.64 -5.48 -32.40
CA ASN A 200 6.37 -5.94 -31.20
C ASN A 200 6.14 -5.12 -29.92
N MET A 201 5.24 -4.14 -29.93
CA MET A 201 4.83 -3.41 -28.74
C MET A 201 3.48 -3.91 -28.23
N ILE A 202 3.24 -3.86 -26.93
CA ILE A 202 1.93 -4.20 -26.37
C ILE A 202 0.94 -3.09 -26.72
N SER A 203 -0.08 -3.42 -27.51
CA SER A 203 -1.13 -2.48 -27.92
C SER A 203 -2.42 -2.60 -27.11
N ALA A 204 -2.69 -3.77 -26.55
CA ALA A 204 -3.86 -4.01 -25.72
C ALA A 204 -3.66 -5.19 -24.77
N TRP A 205 -4.50 -5.26 -23.74
CA TRP A 205 -4.62 -6.43 -22.86
C TRP A 205 -6.05 -6.97 -22.87
N THR A 206 -6.19 -8.28 -22.76
CA THR A 206 -7.47 -8.94 -22.51
C THR A 206 -7.37 -9.75 -21.23
N ILE A 207 -8.30 -9.51 -20.30
CA ILE A 207 -8.44 -10.28 -19.07
C ILE A 207 -9.78 -11.01 -19.10
N THR A 208 -9.77 -12.33 -18.98
CA THR A 208 -11.00 -13.13 -18.78
C THR A 208 -11.09 -13.56 -17.32
N ALA A 209 -12.18 -13.16 -16.66
CA ALA A 209 -12.48 -13.53 -15.28
C ALA A 209 -13.02 -14.96 -15.17
N GLU A 210 -13.03 -15.52 -13.96
CA GLU A 210 -13.42 -16.90 -13.70
C GLU A 210 -14.89 -17.22 -14.03
N ASP A 211 -15.73 -16.20 -14.21
CA ASP A 211 -17.12 -16.33 -14.66
C ASP A 211 -17.25 -16.28 -16.20
N GLY A 212 -16.12 -16.20 -16.91
CA GLY A 212 -16.02 -16.06 -18.37
C GLY A 212 -16.23 -14.64 -18.90
N THR A 213 -16.42 -13.63 -18.04
CA THR A 213 -16.52 -12.23 -18.47
C THR A 213 -15.18 -11.76 -19.02
N VAL A 214 -15.19 -11.21 -20.23
CA VAL A 214 -14.02 -10.72 -20.94
C VAL A 214 -13.93 -9.21 -20.82
N TYR A 215 -12.78 -8.72 -20.35
CA TYR A 215 -12.44 -7.31 -20.21
C TYR A 215 -11.32 -6.98 -21.20
N THR A 216 -11.56 -6.03 -22.11
CA THR A 216 -10.58 -5.62 -23.12
C THR A 216 -10.10 -4.20 -22.82
N PHE A 217 -8.78 -4.05 -22.66
CA PHE A 217 -8.09 -2.79 -22.44
C PHE A 217 -7.39 -2.38 -23.73
N GLY A 218 -8.12 -1.69 -24.60
CA GLY A 218 -7.69 -1.38 -25.96
C GLY A 218 -7.32 0.07 -26.23
N ALA A 219 -7.33 0.94 -25.22
CA ALA A 219 -7.01 2.36 -25.36
C ALA A 219 -5.73 2.70 -24.59
N ALA A 220 -4.61 2.72 -25.30
CA ALA A 220 -3.27 2.89 -24.74
C ALA A 220 -2.86 4.36 -24.57
N GLU A 221 -2.23 4.70 -23.44
CA GLU A 221 -1.54 5.98 -23.20
C GLU A 221 -0.03 5.82 -23.33
N THR A 222 0.64 6.84 -23.86
CA THR A 222 2.09 6.85 -24.06
C THR A 222 2.74 7.85 -23.10
N SER A 223 3.76 7.42 -22.37
CA SER A 223 4.67 8.29 -21.62
C SER A 223 5.95 8.53 -22.40
N THR A 224 6.54 9.71 -22.22
CA THR A 224 7.86 10.08 -22.69
C THR A 224 8.66 10.65 -21.53
N ASP A 225 9.70 9.93 -21.12
CA ASP A 225 10.57 10.34 -20.03
C ASP A 225 11.82 11.03 -20.58
N TYR A 226 12.10 12.21 -20.06
CA TYR A 226 13.24 13.06 -20.39
C TYR A 226 14.23 13.04 -19.22
N THR A 227 15.33 12.30 -19.36
CA THR A 227 16.42 12.34 -18.37
C THR A 227 17.58 13.16 -18.93
N THR A 228 17.95 14.22 -18.22
CA THR A 228 19.14 15.02 -18.52
C THR A 228 20.15 14.81 -17.41
N THR A 229 21.34 14.33 -17.76
CA THR A 229 22.47 14.34 -16.82
C THR A 229 23.40 15.48 -17.20
N THR A 230 23.72 16.32 -16.23
CA THR A 230 24.74 17.36 -16.38
C THR A 230 25.93 16.99 -15.52
N SER A 231 27.03 16.64 -16.16
CA SER A 231 28.34 16.58 -15.53
C SER A 231 29.16 17.82 -15.91
N THR A 232 30.27 18.05 -15.20
CA THR A 232 31.21 19.14 -15.55
C THR A 232 31.86 18.98 -16.92
N GLU A 233 31.72 17.83 -17.60
CA GLU A 233 32.37 17.55 -18.89
C GLU A 233 31.40 17.18 -20.03
N GLU A 234 30.19 16.66 -19.75
CA GLU A 234 29.17 16.32 -20.76
C GLU A 234 27.73 16.48 -20.25
N SER A 235 26.82 16.85 -21.16
CA SER A 235 25.37 16.74 -20.99
C SER A 235 24.84 15.60 -21.87
N SER A 236 24.23 14.58 -21.27
CA SER A 236 23.51 13.53 -22.02
C SER A 236 22.01 13.65 -21.80
N HIS A 237 21.26 13.48 -22.90
CA HIS A 237 19.79 13.49 -22.93
C HIS A 237 19.30 12.11 -23.35
N TRP A 238 18.48 11.49 -22.50
CA TRP A 238 17.82 10.22 -22.79
C TRP A 238 16.33 10.49 -22.96
N LEU A 239 15.77 9.92 -24.03
CA LEU A 239 14.34 9.97 -24.34
C LEU A 239 13.83 8.54 -24.43
N GLU A 240 13.02 8.14 -23.46
CA GLU A 240 12.36 6.85 -23.47
C GLU A 240 10.87 7.04 -23.72
N VAL A 241 10.34 6.36 -24.73
CA VAL A 241 8.91 6.39 -25.09
C VAL A 241 8.35 5.00 -24.88
N HIS A 242 7.34 4.89 -24.04
CA HIS A 242 6.69 3.62 -23.76
C HIS A 242 5.20 3.79 -23.49
N THR A 243 4.43 2.72 -23.69
CA THR A 243 3.01 2.69 -23.29
C THR A 243 2.91 2.58 -21.77
N SER A 244 2.38 3.58 -21.07
CA SER A 244 2.32 3.59 -19.60
C SER A 244 1.02 3.02 -19.05
N SER A 245 -0.06 3.06 -19.83
CA SER A 245 -1.37 2.54 -19.41
C SER A 245 -2.23 2.04 -20.58
N TRP A 246 -3.22 1.20 -20.27
CA TRP A 246 -4.27 0.73 -21.18
C TRP A 246 -5.63 0.82 -20.47
N HIS A 247 -6.53 1.65 -20.99
CA HIS A 247 -7.88 1.81 -20.45
C HIS A 247 -8.87 0.79 -21.03
N LEU A 248 -9.82 0.37 -20.20
CA LEU A 248 -10.88 -0.58 -20.50
C LEU A 248 -11.83 -0.03 -21.56
N THR A 249 -11.92 -0.68 -22.72
CA THR A 249 -12.79 -0.28 -23.83
C THR A 249 -14.04 -1.14 -23.96
N SER A 250 -14.02 -2.37 -23.43
CA SER A 250 -15.14 -3.31 -23.53
C SER A 250 -15.21 -4.28 -22.35
N ILE A 251 -16.44 -4.54 -21.89
CA ILE A 251 -16.80 -5.62 -20.98
C ILE A 251 -17.82 -6.50 -21.71
N ALA A 252 -17.51 -7.78 -21.90
CA ALA A 252 -18.37 -8.73 -22.60
C ALA A 252 -18.66 -9.96 -21.72
N ALA A 253 -19.93 -10.19 -21.42
CA ALA A 253 -20.35 -11.39 -20.70
C ALA A 253 -20.39 -12.61 -21.65
N PRO A 254 -20.23 -13.84 -21.14
CA PRO A 254 -20.38 -15.08 -21.93
C PRO A 254 -21.75 -15.19 -22.60
N ASP A 255 -22.73 -14.55 -21.98
CA ASP A 255 -24.12 -14.54 -22.40
C ASP A 255 -24.31 -13.66 -23.67
N GLY A 256 -23.39 -12.75 -23.98
CA GLY A 256 -23.42 -11.84 -25.12
C GLY A 256 -23.86 -10.42 -24.81
N ASP A 257 -24.07 -10.07 -23.53
CA ASP A 257 -24.20 -8.70 -23.07
C ASP A 257 -22.87 -7.95 -23.13
N VAL A 258 -22.91 -6.66 -23.48
CA VAL A 258 -21.70 -5.86 -23.70
C VAL A 258 -21.89 -4.46 -23.15
N ILE A 259 -20.87 -3.96 -22.46
CA ILE A 259 -20.69 -2.55 -22.09
C ILE A 259 -19.46 -2.04 -22.83
N THR A 260 -19.58 -0.92 -23.56
CA THR A 260 -18.46 -0.30 -24.28
C THR A 260 -18.11 1.06 -23.71
N LEU A 261 -16.82 1.37 -23.70
CA LEU A 261 -16.28 2.63 -23.22
C LEU A 261 -15.47 3.28 -24.34
N GLN A 262 -15.60 4.60 -24.48
CA GLN A 262 -14.89 5.38 -25.49
C GLN A 262 -14.10 6.49 -24.83
N TYR A 263 -12.88 6.69 -25.31
CA TYR A 263 -11.94 7.68 -24.80
C TYR A 263 -11.58 8.69 -25.88
N VAL A 264 -11.24 9.91 -25.45
CA VAL A 264 -10.74 10.99 -26.31
C VAL A 264 -9.36 11.38 -25.82
N GLY A 265 -8.38 11.40 -26.73
CA GLY A 265 -7.01 11.78 -26.40
C GLY A 265 -6.79 13.28 -26.33
N TYR A 266 -5.84 13.65 -25.50
CA TYR A 266 -5.21 14.96 -25.45
C TYR A 266 -3.76 14.81 -24.98
N THR A 267 -2.98 15.89 -24.99
CA THR A 267 -1.57 15.84 -24.56
C THR A 267 -1.40 16.74 -23.36
N ALA A 268 -0.77 16.22 -22.31
CA ALA A 268 -0.37 16.97 -21.14
C ALA A 268 1.13 16.77 -20.89
N GLN A 269 1.83 17.84 -20.54
CA GLN A 269 3.23 17.79 -20.13
C GLN A 269 3.34 18.27 -18.70
N HIS A 270 4.03 17.51 -17.86
CA HIS A 270 4.17 17.84 -16.44
C HIS A 270 5.64 17.94 -16.07
N LYS A 271 5.99 19.10 -15.50
CA LYS A 271 7.26 19.23 -14.83
C LYS A 271 7.16 18.56 -13.46
N MET A 272 7.95 17.52 -13.26
CA MET A 272 8.10 16.84 -11.98
C MET A 272 9.14 17.50 -11.09
N GLY A 273 9.12 17.10 -9.82
CA GLY A 273 10.09 17.44 -8.81
C GLY A 273 11.49 16.97 -9.19
N HIS A 274 12.48 17.76 -8.79
CA HIS A 274 13.86 17.54 -9.15
C HIS A 274 14.50 16.45 -8.27
N SER A 275 14.80 15.27 -8.84
CA SER A 275 15.76 14.35 -8.23
C SER A 275 17.17 14.94 -8.37
N ARG A 276 18.04 14.72 -7.38
CA ARG A 276 19.42 15.23 -7.38
C ARG A 276 20.29 14.25 -6.61
N GLU A 277 21.46 13.96 -7.16
CA GLU A 277 22.51 13.22 -6.46
C GLU A 277 23.78 14.07 -6.45
N LYS A 278 24.53 14.03 -5.35
CA LYS A 278 25.78 14.77 -5.18
C LYS A 278 26.84 13.83 -4.64
N PHE A 279 28.04 13.91 -5.19
CA PHE A 279 29.19 13.14 -4.73
C PHE A 279 30.15 14.07 -3.96
N ASP A 280 30.32 13.83 -2.66
CA ASP A 280 31.31 14.50 -1.82
C ASP A 280 32.57 13.62 -1.70
N TYR A 281 33.76 14.24 -1.79
CA TYR A 281 35.05 13.54 -1.94
C TYR A 281 35.62 12.98 -0.63
N ARG A 282 36.29 11.83 -0.72
CA ARG A 282 37.41 11.51 0.20
C ARG A 282 38.51 10.62 -0.40
N GLN A 283 39.76 11.08 -0.23
CA GLN A 283 41.08 10.44 -0.39
C GLN A 283 41.28 9.37 -1.49
N ALA A 284 42.25 9.61 -2.38
CA ALA A 284 42.88 8.57 -3.17
C ALA A 284 43.82 7.73 -2.29
N PRO A 285 43.69 6.39 -2.21
CA PRO A 285 44.73 5.56 -1.65
C PRO A 285 45.99 5.72 -2.51
N GLY A 286 47.02 6.42 -2.00
CA GLY A 286 48.30 6.57 -2.70
C GLY A 286 48.52 7.87 -3.51
N GLY A 287 47.68 8.90 -3.36
CA GLY A 287 47.99 10.26 -3.86
C GLY A 287 47.72 10.52 -5.35
N GLY A 288 46.97 9.65 -6.04
CA GLY A 288 46.49 9.91 -7.41
C GLY A 288 45.45 11.03 -7.47
N ALA A 289 45.38 11.74 -8.61
CA ALA A 289 44.37 12.78 -8.85
C ALA A 289 43.03 12.14 -9.26
N CYS A 290 42.09 12.01 -8.31
CA CYS A 290 40.69 11.71 -8.63
C CYS A 290 40.06 12.92 -9.33
N VAL A 291 39.27 12.69 -10.38
CA VAL A 291 38.46 13.72 -11.02
C VAL A 291 37.31 14.08 -10.07
N ASN A 292 36.89 15.35 -10.05
CA ASN A 292 35.78 15.84 -9.23
C ASN A 292 34.51 16.09 -10.08
N PRO A 293 33.82 15.04 -10.55
CA PRO A 293 32.57 15.25 -11.26
C PRO A 293 31.44 15.51 -10.26
N VAL A 294 30.81 16.69 -10.36
CA VAL A 294 29.46 16.87 -9.84
C VAL A 294 28.52 16.28 -10.91
N PHE A 295 27.81 15.21 -10.56
CA PHE A 295 26.80 14.61 -11.42
C PHE A 295 25.42 15.04 -10.93
N ASP A 296 24.85 16.08 -11.53
CA ASP A 296 23.45 16.41 -11.29
C ASP A 296 22.61 15.68 -12.35
N VAL A 297 21.74 14.77 -11.90
CA VAL A 297 20.75 14.06 -12.74
C VAL A 297 19.41 14.76 -12.59
N TRP A 298 18.71 15.01 -13.70
CA TRP A 298 17.41 15.67 -13.76
C TRP A 298 16.44 14.84 -14.59
N SER A 299 15.20 14.66 -14.13
CA SER A 299 14.15 13.92 -14.86
C SER A 299 12.87 14.75 -15.03
N GLU A 300 12.27 14.71 -16.22
CA GLU A 300 10.97 15.29 -16.59
C GLU A 300 10.15 14.25 -17.36
N PHE A 301 8.81 14.32 -17.38
CA PHE A 301 7.98 13.44 -18.22
C PHE A 301 6.88 14.18 -19.00
N GLN A 302 6.44 13.58 -20.10
CA GLN A 302 5.31 14.00 -20.91
C GLN A 302 4.36 12.82 -21.13
N ILE A 303 3.04 13.04 -21.03
CA ILE A 303 2.03 11.98 -21.16
C ILE A 303 1.01 12.32 -22.26
N GLY A 304 0.78 11.37 -23.16
CA GLY A 304 -0.37 11.36 -24.07
C GLY A 304 -1.59 10.77 -23.35
N GLU A 305 -2.39 11.61 -22.71
CA GLU A 305 -3.50 11.22 -21.84
C GLU A 305 -4.80 10.92 -22.60
N LEU A 306 -5.63 10.06 -22.02
CA LEU A 306 -6.95 9.69 -22.48
C LEU A 306 -8.00 10.02 -21.42
N ARG A 307 -9.05 10.75 -21.82
CA ARG A 307 -10.24 10.94 -20.95
C ARG A 307 -11.41 10.09 -21.42
N LEU A 308 -12.15 9.54 -20.46
CA LEU A 308 -13.40 8.83 -20.74
C LEU A 308 -14.43 9.82 -21.33
N ALA A 309 -15.00 9.49 -22.47
CA ALA A 309 -15.96 10.34 -23.17
C ALA A 309 -17.38 9.78 -23.09
N SER A 310 -17.54 8.46 -23.24
CA SER A 310 -18.85 7.83 -23.08
C SER A 310 -18.77 6.37 -22.64
N ILE A 311 -19.84 5.92 -21.99
CA ILE A 311 -20.13 4.51 -21.73
C ILE A 311 -21.46 4.18 -22.41
N THR A 312 -21.49 3.12 -23.20
CA THR A 312 -22.72 2.62 -23.84
C THR A 312 -23.04 1.23 -23.33
N THR A 313 -24.30 1.03 -22.96
CA THR A 313 -24.87 -0.23 -22.48
C THR A 313 -26.15 -0.52 -23.23
N ALA A 314 -26.75 -1.69 -23.01
CA ALA A 314 -28.07 -2.02 -23.55
C ALA A 314 -29.18 -1.05 -23.09
N ALA A 315 -29.07 -0.45 -21.90
CA ALA A 315 -30.12 0.42 -21.33
C ALA A 315 -29.79 1.91 -21.42
N HIS A 316 -28.51 2.28 -21.40
CA HIS A 316 -28.06 3.65 -21.20
C HIS A 316 -26.92 4.06 -22.13
N THR A 317 -26.92 5.34 -22.49
CA THR A 317 -25.76 6.08 -22.97
C THR A 317 -25.38 7.10 -21.89
N ILE A 318 -24.17 6.97 -21.35
CA ILE A 318 -23.60 7.88 -20.35
C ILE A 318 -22.52 8.72 -21.01
N THR A 319 -22.59 10.04 -20.87
CA THR A 319 -21.64 10.98 -21.51
C THR A 319 -20.93 11.81 -20.45
N PHE A 320 -19.61 11.92 -20.57
CA PHE A 320 -18.74 12.69 -19.69
C PHE A 320 -18.33 13.98 -20.41
N THR A 321 -18.75 15.12 -19.88
CA THR A 321 -18.57 16.43 -20.53
C THR A 321 -17.40 17.15 -19.87
N PRO A 322 -16.31 17.48 -20.60
CA PRO A 322 -15.21 18.26 -20.05
C PRO A 322 -15.64 19.71 -19.78
N GLY A 323 -15.04 20.30 -18.75
CA GLY A 323 -15.24 21.68 -18.34
C GLY A 323 -14.10 22.60 -18.77
N VAL A 324 -13.80 23.58 -17.91
CA VAL A 324 -12.71 24.54 -18.11
C VAL A 324 -11.36 23.88 -17.87
N LEU A 325 -10.30 24.46 -18.44
CA LEU A 325 -8.94 24.02 -18.15
C LEU A 325 -8.53 24.38 -16.72
N ARG A 326 -7.81 23.47 -16.10
CA ARG A 326 -7.36 23.48 -14.71
C ARG A 326 -6.20 24.45 -14.51
N ALA A 327 -6.33 25.34 -13.53
CA ALA A 327 -5.28 26.31 -13.20
C ALA A 327 -4.09 25.69 -12.42
N ASP A 328 -4.30 24.54 -11.78
CA ASP A 328 -3.28 23.77 -11.04
C ASP A 328 -2.50 22.78 -11.91
N ALA A 329 -2.95 22.57 -13.14
CA ALA A 329 -2.40 21.59 -14.06
C ALA A 329 -1.78 22.30 -15.27
N LEU A 330 -0.67 22.99 -15.00
CA LEU A 330 0.04 23.82 -15.97
C LEU A 330 1.08 22.99 -16.73
N SER A 331 1.23 23.29 -18.02
CA SER A 331 2.37 22.87 -18.83
C SER A 331 3.67 23.48 -18.29
N PRO A 332 4.85 22.98 -18.70
CA PRO A 332 6.13 23.59 -18.33
C PRO A 332 6.28 25.04 -18.82
N THR A 333 5.51 25.44 -19.84
CA THR A 333 5.44 26.82 -20.33
C THR A 333 4.40 27.69 -19.60
N GLY A 334 3.69 27.13 -18.62
CA GLY A 334 2.75 27.84 -17.75
C GLY A 334 1.31 27.90 -18.26
N GLY A 335 0.97 27.23 -19.36
CA GLY A 335 -0.40 27.18 -19.90
C GLY A 335 -1.24 26.08 -19.26
N ALA A 336 -2.49 26.37 -18.89
CA ALA A 336 -3.43 25.32 -18.47
C ALA A 336 -3.69 24.34 -19.63
N GLN A 337 -3.67 23.03 -19.36
CA GLN A 337 -3.71 22.00 -20.41
C GLN A 337 -4.77 20.90 -20.21
N GLU A 338 -5.20 20.65 -18.97
CA GLU A 338 -6.17 19.60 -18.65
C GLU A 338 -7.53 20.17 -18.27
N PRO A 339 -8.66 19.59 -18.73
CA PRO A 339 -9.99 20.04 -18.33
C PRO A 339 -10.43 19.45 -16.99
N THR A 340 -11.34 20.13 -16.30
CA THR A 340 -12.16 19.51 -15.24
C THR A 340 -13.26 18.63 -15.85
N LEU A 341 -13.90 17.77 -15.06
CA LEU A 341 -15.16 17.12 -15.46
C LEU A 341 -16.35 18.04 -15.13
N ASP A 342 -17.05 18.57 -16.11
CA ASP A 342 -18.16 19.49 -15.86
C ASP A 342 -19.45 18.76 -15.43
N LYS A 343 -19.77 17.69 -16.16
CA LYS A 343 -21.06 17.00 -16.03
C LYS A 343 -21.01 15.57 -16.55
N ILE A 344 -21.70 14.66 -15.84
CA ILE A 344 -22.04 13.31 -16.34
C ILE A 344 -23.52 13.30 -16.69
N THR A 345 -23.86 12.97 -17.94
CA THR A 345 -25.26 12.91 -18.40
C THR A 345 -25.66 11.46 -18.66
N ILE A 346 -26.81 11.03 -18.11
CA ILE A 346 -27.36 9.69 -18.35
C ILE A 346 -28.60 9.81 -19.24
N ALA A 347 -28.59 9.12 -20.37
CA ALA A 347 -29.71 9.04 -21.30
C ALA A 347 -30.12 7.58 -21.58
N THR A 348 -31.32 7.40 -22.15
CA THR A 348 -31.75 6.10 -22.70
C THR A 348 -30.86 5.68 -23.88
N ALA A 349 -30.66 4.38 -24.07
CA ALA A 349 -29.93 3.86 -25.21
C ALA A 349 -30.64 4.12 -26.55
N GLY A 350 -29.84 4.31 -27.61
CA GLY A 350 -30.29 4.44 -29.00
C GLY A 350 -30.86 5.82 -29.37
N PRO A 351 -30.92 6.17 -30.68
CA PRO A 351 -31.60 7.35 -31.17
C PRO A 351 -33.12 7.08 -31.37
N PRO A 352 -34.03 7.94 -30.88
CA PRO A 352 -33.78 9.15 -30.09
C PRO A 352 -33.45 8.84 -28.62
N SER A 353 -32.39 9.46 -28.10
CA SER A 353 -32.03 9.34 -26.69
C SER A 353 -32.76 10.40 -25.86
N THR A 354 -33.24 10.02 -24.67
CA THR A 354 -33.88 10.93 -23.72
C THR A 354 -33.01 11.05 -22.47
N VAL A 355 -32.67 12.27 -22.07
CA VAL A 355 -31.94 12.52 -20.82
C VAL A 355 -32.82 12.11 -19.64
N LEU A 356 -32.26 11.27 -18.77
CA LEU A 356 -32.91 10.81 -17.55
C LEU A 356 -32.54 11.69 -16.37
N ARG A 357 -31.25 11.97 -16.23
CA ARG A 357 -30.64 12.79 -15.16
C ARG A 357 -29.23 13.20 -15.54
N ALA A 358 -28.65 14.12 -14.78
CA ALA A 358 -27.23 14.46 -14.87
C ALA A 358 -26.60 14.66 -13.48
N PHE A 359 -25.29 14.53 -13.38
CA PHE A 359 -24.51 14.89 -12.21
C PHE A 359 -23.61 16.07 -12.56
N LYS A 360 -23.84 17.21 -11.90
CA LYS A 360 -23.07 18.44 -12.08
C LYS A 360 -21.97 18.52 -11.02
N PHE A 361 -20.77 18.87 -11.45
CA PHE A 361 -19.59 18.99 -10.59
C PHE A 361 -19.23 20.46 -10.42
N ASP A 362 -18.97 20.85 -9.17
CA ASP A 362 -18.45 22.17 -8.83
C ASP A 362 -17.12 22.04 -8.10
N TYR A 363 -16.23 23.00 -8.32
CA TYR A 363 -14.85 22.95 -7.86
C TYR A 363 -14.45 24.19 -7.07
N ASP A 364 -13.37 24.07 -6.31
CA ASP A 364 -12.75 25.14 -5.55
C ASP A 364 -11.22 25.05 -5.62
N TYR A 365 -10.54 26.18 -5.42
CA TYR A 365 -9.09 26.32 -5.46
C TYR A 365 -8.51 26.90 -4.15
N SER A 366 -9.31 27.00 -3.08
CA SER A 366 -8.89 27.63 -1.82
C SER A 366 -7.66 27.00 -1.16
N THR A 367 -7.38 25.73 -1.45
CA THR A 367 -6.22 24.98 -0.96
C THR A 367 -4.98 25.09 -1.85
N GLY A 368 -5.03 25.90 -2.92
CA GLY A 368 -3.96 26.02 -3.92
C GLY A 368 -3.92 24.89 -4.95
N ARG A 369 -4.89 23.97 -4.93
CA ARG A 369 -5.10 22.88 -5.90
C ARG A 369 -6.58 22.75 -6.23
N LEU A 370 -6.92 22.10 -7.36
CA LEU A 370 -8.30 21.80 -7.69
C LEU A 370 -8.88 20.83 -6.65
N THR A 371 -9.93 21.25 -5.96
CA THR A 371 -10.70 20.43 -5.01
C THR A 371 -12.14 20.32 -5.48
N LEU A 372 -12.77 19.16 -5.25
CA LEU A 372 -14.18 18.94 -5.58
C LEU A 372 -15.04 19.58 -4.49
N LYS A 373 -15.82 20.59 -4.81
CA LYS A 373 -16.64 21.30 -3.83
C LYS A 373 -17.99 20.62 -3.62
N SER A 374 -18.64 20.23 -4.72
CA SER A 374 -19.94 19.55 -4.67
C SER A 374 -20.24 18.74 -5.92
N VAL A 375 -21.13 17.75 -5.74
CA VAL A 375 -21.77 17.02 -6.83
C VAL A 375 -23.28 17.06 -6.64
N ALA A 376 -24.00 17.62 -7.60
CA ALA A 376 -25.45 17.75 -7.56
C ALA A 376 -26.10 16.84 -8.62
N GLU A 377 -27.05 15.99 -8.20
CA GLU A 377 -27.94 15.31 -9.14
C GLU A 377 -28.96 16.31 -9.70
N GLN A 378 -29.11 16.34 -11.01
CA GLN A 378 -30.06 17.17 -11.75
C GLN A 378 -31.06 16.27 -12.48
N ASP A 379 -32.33 16.67 -12.45
CA ASP A 379 -33.36 16.03 -13.27
C ASP A 379 -33.20 16.37 -14.77
N ARG A 380 -34.08 15.82 -15.61
CA ARG A 380 -34.08 16.07 -17.06
C ARG A 380 -34.27 17.54 -17.46
N ASN A 381 -34.81 18.38 -16.57
CA ASN A 381 -35.09 19.79 -16.79
C ASN A 381 -33.99 20.69 -16.20
N GLY A 382 -32.97 20.10 -15.57
CA GLY A 382 -31.87 20.83 -14.92
C GLY A 382 -32.16 21.27 -13.48
N ALA A 383 -33.25 20.81 -12.86
CA ALA A 383 -33.53 21.09 -11.46
C ALA A 383 -32.61 20.23 -10.56
N SER A 384 -31.87 20.88 -9.66
CA SER A 384 -30.91 20.21 -8.77
C SER A 384 -31.57 19.69 -7.48
N LEU A 385 -31.24 18.46 -7.11
CA LEU A 385 -31.41 17.93 -5.75
C LEU A 385 -30.33 18.50 -4.82
N PRO A 386 -30.51 18.43 -3.48
CA PRO A 386 -29.44 18.74 -2.54
C PRO A 386 -28.15 17.99 -2.90
N PRO A 387 -27.00 18.67 -2.96
CA PRO A 387 -25.76 18.06 -3.42
C PRO A 387 -25.07 17.26 -2.32
N TYR A 388 -24.15 16.39 -2.74
CA TYR A 388 -23.01 16.03 -1.89
C TYR A 388 -22.09 17.24 -1.80
N THR A 389 -21.62 17.59 -0.60
CA THR A 389 -20.65 18.68 -0.41
C THR A 389 -19.44 18.22 0.38
N PHE A 390 -18.28 18.75 0.01
CA PHE A 390 -16.99 18.33 0.55
C PHE A 390 -16.28 19.51 1.20
N ALA A 391 -15.67 19.28 2.36
CA ALA A 391 -14.83 20.26 3.05
C ALA A 391 -13.43 19.71 3.26
N TYR A 392 -12.45 20.59 3.13
CA TYR A 392 -11.03 20.26 3.16
C TYR A 392 -10.33 21.02 4.28
N ASP A 393 -9.13 20.57 4.67
CA ASP A 393 -8.24 21.37 5.49
C ASP A 393 -7.82 22.63 4.70
N PRO A 394 -7.98 23.83 5.27
CA PRO A 394 -7.77 25.08 4.55
C PRO A 394 -6.29 25.43 4.34
N LEU A 395 -5.36 24.67 4.92
CA LEU A 395 -3.93 24.90 4.69
C LEU A 395 -3.60 24.64 3.21
N ALA A 396 -3.07 25.67 2.55
CA ALA A 396 -2.72 25.60 1.15
C ALA A 396 -1.48 24.71 0.92
N LEU A 397 -1.53 23.91 -0.14
CA LEU A 397 -0.38 23.16 -0.63
C LEU A 397 0.62 24.11 -1.31
N PRO A 398 1.95 23.89 -1.16
CA PRO A 398 2.97 24.69 -1.85
C PRO A 398 2.95 24.41 -3.36
N ASP A 399 3.84 25.01 -4.14
CA ASP A 399 4.03 24.62 -5.55
C ASP A 399 4.42 23.13 -5.69
N ARG A 400 4.02 22.46 -6.79
CA ARG A 400 4.30 21.01 -6.98
C ARG A 400 5.79 20.69 -7.07
N ALA A 401 6.60 21.62 -7.55
CA ALA A 401 8.05 21.47 -7.62
C ALA A 401 8.77 21.97 -6.35
N SER A 402 8.03 22.26 -5.26
CA SER A 402 8.62 22.73 -4.02
C SER A 402 9.43 21.66 -3.29
N ASN A 403 10.60 22.04 -2.77
CA ASN A 403 11.43 21.19 -1.91
C ASN A 403 10.93 21.12 -0.45
N ALA A 404 9.79 21.73 -0.11
CA ALA A 404 9.20 21.71 1.23
C ALA A 404 8.49 20.37 1.53
N THR A 405 9.16 19.27 1.24
CA THR A 405 8.64 17.90 1.34
C THR A 405 9.36 17.13 2.44
N ASP A 406 8.66 16.26 3.14
CA ASP A 406 9.25 15.28 4.05
C ASP A 406 9.90 14.10 3.29
N HIS A 407 10.40 13.10 4.00
CA HIS A 407 11.03 11.92 3.41
C HIS A 407 10.13 11.10 2.47
N TRP A 408 8.80 11.22 2.60
CA TRP A 408 7.79 10.48 1.82
C TRP A 408 7.03 11.35 0.81
N GLY A 409 7.42 12.62 0.67
CA GLY A 409 6.86 13.55 -0.31
C GLY A 409 5.69 14.40 0.20
N TYR A 410 5.33 14.33 1.49
CA TYR A 410 4.26 15.14 2.08
C TYR A 410 4.77 16.52 2.49
N TYR A 411 3.87 17.51 2.51
CA TYR A 411 4.24 18.89 2.87
C TYR A 411 4.71 18.99 4.32
N ASN A 412 5.89 19.56 4.56
CA ASN A 412 6.45 19.69 5.92
C ASN A 412 6.67 21.14 6.39
N GLY A 413 6.31 22.13 5.57
CA GLY A 413 6.47 23.54 5.90
C GLY A 413 7.90 24.09 5.77
N ALA A 414 8.88 23.29 5.34
CA ALA A 414 10.28 23.70 5.19
C ALA A 414 10.52 24.49 3.88
N SER A 415 9.86 25.64 3.74
CA SER A 415 9.92 26.48 2.52
C SER A 415 11.30 27.10 2.26
N GLY A 416 12.22 27.05 3.22
CA GLY A 416 13.61 27.48 3.06
C GLY A 416 14.51 26.45 2.36
N ASN A 417 14.02 25.23 2.07
CA ASN A 417 14.80 24.20 1.39
C ASN A 417 15.15 24.64 -0.04
N THR A 418 16.44 24.71 -0.34
CA THR A 418 16.97 25.09 -1.67
C THR A 418 17.12 23.88 -2.61
N ASP A 419 17.28 22.68 -2.04
CA ASP A 419 17.27 21.40 -2.75
C ASP A 419 16.54 20.34 -1.92
N GLY A 420 16.49 19.10 -2.42
CA GLY A 420 15.85 17.98 -1.74
C GLY A 420 16.81 17.06 -0.96
N ILE A 421 18.13 17.30 -0.96
CA ILE A 421 19.14 16.44 -0.32
C ILE A 421 19.11 16.69 1.19
N PRO A 422 18.78 15.71 2.04
CA PRO A 422 18.69 15.97 3.47
C PRO A 422 20.03 16.38 4.10
N GLN A 423 19.95 17.22 5.12
CA GLN A 423 21.08 17.42 6.04
C GLN A 423 21.41 16.10 6.75
N MET A 424 22.69 15.77 6.88
CA MET A 424 23.12 14.55 7.55
C MET A 424 24.54 14.68 8.12
N MET A 425 24.88 13.76 9.03
CA MET A 425 26.26 13.55 9.40
C MET A 425 26.99 12.82 8.27
N GLY A 426 27.98 13.51 7.73
CA GLY A 426 28.93 12.95 6.80
C GLY A 426 30.01 12.11 7.50
N PRO A 427 30.97 11.62 6.72
CA PRO A 427 32.12 10.91 7.23
C PRO A 427 32.87 11.71 8.31
N TYR A 428 33.39 11.02 9.33
CA TYR A 428 34.20 11.61 10.43
C TYR A 428 33.47 12.69 11.25
N GLY A 429 32.14 12.63 11.31
CA GLY A 429 31.34 13.54 12.13
C GLY A 429 31.11 14.93 11.52
N SER A 430 31.52 15.16 10.27
CA SER A 430 31.25 16.42 9.57
C SER A 430 29.74 16.62 9.34
N VAL A 431 29.20 17.80 9.62
CA VAL A 431 27.79 18.09 9.29
C VAL A 431 27.73 18.51 7.83
N LEU A 432 27.08 17.70 7.00
CA LEU A 432 26.83 18.03 5.61
C LEU A 432 25.49 18.74 5.51
N THR A 433 25.53 20.04 5.22
CA THR A 433 24.34 20.87 5.06
C THR A 433 23.40 20.32 3.99
N GLY A 434 22.10 20.50 4.20
CA GLY A 434 21.06 20.05 3.28
C GLY A 434 19.67 20.48 3.74
N ALA A 435 18.65 19.94 3.08
CA ALA A 435 17.24 20.18 3.32
C ALA A 435 16.75 19.60 4.65
N ASN A 436 15.76 20.27 5.26
CA ASN A 436 14.94 19.66 6.31
C ASN A 436 13.85 18.79 5.65
N ARG A 437 14.00 17.47 5.78
CA ARG A 437 13.06 16.46 5.26
C ARG A 437 12.25 15.78 6.38
N GLY A 438 12.32 16.28 7.61
CA GLY A 438 11.55 15.75 8.73
C GLY A 438 10.03 15.89 8.50
N PRO A 439 9.22 14.86 8.83
CA PRO A 439 7.76 14.96 8.77
C PRO A 439 7.24 16.03 9.74
N ASN A 440 6.20 16.75 9.33
CA ASN A 440 5.56 17.75 10.19
C ASN A 440 4.03 17.62 10.18
N PRO A 441 3.42 17.12 11.28
CA PRO A 441 1.97 16.90 11.37
C PRO A 441 1.11 18.15 11.11
N ALA A 442 1.65 19.35 11.38
CA ALA A 442 0.92 20.60 11.18
C ALA A 442 0.72 20.94 9.69
N PHE A 443 1.58 20.41 8.82
CA PHE A 443 1.62 20.74 7.38
C PHE A 443 1.15 19.61 6.47
N MET A 444 1.36 18.34 6.84
CA MET A 444 0.95 17.18 6.02
C MET A 444 -0.57 17.05 5.83
N ARG A 445 -1.36 17.79 6.62
CA ARG A 445 -2.83 17.91 6.48
C ARG A 445 -3.29 18.83 5.37
N ALA A 446 -2.40 19.58 4.72
CA ALA A 446 -2.76 20.53 3.70
C ALA A 446 -3.65 19.92 2.59
N GLY A 447 -4.80 20.53 2.35
CA GLY A 447 -5.72 20.14 1.28
C GLY A 447 -6.41 18.78 1.44
N ILE A 448 -6.30 18.09 2.58
CA ILE A 448 -6.98 16.79 2.79
C ILE A 448 -8.49 16.97 3.04
N LEU A 449 -9.32 16.04 2.58
CA LEU A 449 -10.76 16.03 2.83
C LEU A 449 -11.06 15.74 4.31
N THR A 450 -11.75 16.66 4.97
CA THR A 450 -12.12 16.56 6.40
C THR A 450 -13.59 16.25 6.62
N LYS A 451 -14.48 16.53 5.66
CA LYS A 451 -15.91 16.28 5.81
C LYS A 451 -16.62 16.00 4.49
N VAL A 452 -17.53 15.03 4.51
CA VAL A 452 -18.52 14.75 3.46
C VAL A 452 -19.90 15.01 4.05
N THR A 453 -20.69 15.88 3.43
CA THR A 453 -22.11 16.08 3.77
C THR A 453 -22.96 15.50 2.65
N TYR A 454 -23.93 14.68 3.02
CA TYR A 454 -24.80 13.95 2.11
C TYR A 454 -26.03 14.77 1.70
N PRO A 455 -26.66 14.47 0.55
CA PRO A 455 -27.94 15.07 0.15
C PRO A 455 -29.05 14.99 1.20
N THR A 456 -28.97 14.01 2.11
CA THR A 456 -29.91 13.83 3.22
C THR A 456 -29.72 14.82 4.37
N GLY A 457 -28.61 15.57 4.39
CA GLY A 457 -28.20 16.46 5.46
C GLY A 457 -27.30 15.82 6.53
N GLY A 458 -27.19 14.48 6.56
CA GLY A 458 -26.22 13.76 7.38
C GLY A 458 -24.77 14.01 6.91
N TYR A 459 -23.78 13.67 7.73
CA TYR A 459 -22.38 13.87 7.36
C TYR A 459 -21.44 12.84 7.99
N ASN A 460 -20.29 12.66 7.34
CA ASN A 460 -19.11 12.02 7.92
C ASN A 460 -17.97 13.04 8.02
N GLN A 461 -17.36 13.15 9.19
CA GLN A 461 -16.22 14.01 9.46
C GLN A 461 -15.03 13.16 9.92
N PHE A 462 -13.87 13.43 9.34
CA PHE A 462 -12.64 12.70 9.56
C PHE A 462 -11.66 13.62 10.29
N ILE A 463 -11.16 13.18 11.44
CA ILE A 463 -10.02 13.78 12.12
C ILE A 463 -8.83 12.87 11.92
N TYR A 464 -7.76 13.44 11.37
CA TYR A 464 -6.53 12.75 11.08
C TYR A 464 -5.45 13.05 12.11
N GLU A 465 -4.50 12.12 12.23
CA GLU A 465 -3.23 12.30 12.90
C GLU A 465 -2.09 11.75 12.03
N ALA A 466 -0.86 12.12 12.35
CA ALA A 466 0.31 11.63 11.60
C ALA A 466 0.52 10.13 11.81
N ASN A 467 1.05 9.47 10.77
CA ASN A 467 1.53 8.12 10.93
C ASN A 467 2.72 8.06 11.90
N GLU A 468 2.79 6.97 12.66
CA GLU A 468 3.85 6.73 13.62
C GLU A 468 4.18 5.25 13.64
N TYR A 469 5.45 4.91 13.78
CA TYR A 469 5.92 3.54 13.91
C TYR A 469 6.75 3.39 15.17
N GLY A 470 6.80 2.16 15.69
CA GLY A 470 7.53 1.81 16.91
C GLY A 470 8.63 0.78 16.70
N VAL A 471 8.68 0.17 15.51
CA VAL A 471 9.56 -0.95 15.13
C VAL A 471 9.84 -0.88 13.62
N ILE A 472 11.05 -1.25 13.20
CA ILE A 472 11.43 -1.49 11.80
C ILE A 472 11.26 -2.99 11.51
N ALA A 473 10.97 -3.37 10.26
CA ALA A 473 10.66 -4.75 9.87
C ALA A 473 11.64 -5.82 10.40
N ASP A 474 12.93 -5.49 10.51
CA ASP A 474 13.99 -6.37 11.03
C ASP A 474 13.98 -6.57 12.55
N GLY A 475 12.99 -6.01 13.25
CA GLY A 475 12.89 -6.05 14.70
C GLY A 475 13.92 -5.15 15.38
N THR A 476 14.70 -4.37 14.62
CA THR A 476 15.66 -3.42 15.18
C THR A 476 14.92 -2.39 16.01
N VAL A 477 15.37 -2.25 17.26
CA VAL A 477 14.89 -1.20 18.14
C VAL A 477 15.33 0.13 17.56
N MET A 478 14.37 1.03 17.39
CA MET A 478 14.68 2.36 16.88
C MET A 478 15.42 3.13 17.96
N ILE A 479 16.55 3.71 17.58
CA ILE A 479 17.40 4.51 18.46
C ILE A 479 17.51 5.90 17.85
N ASP A 480 17.35 6.93 18.67
CA ASP A 480 17.66 8.31 18.32
C ASP A 480 18.85 8.80 19.16
N THR A 481 19.49 9.84 18.66
CA THR A 481 20.68 10.42 19.26
C THR A 481 20.30 11.69 20.01
N VAL A 482 20.52 11.71 21.32
CA VAL A 482 20.37 12.89 22.18
C VAL A 482 21.41 13.95 21.76
N PRO A 483 21.12 15.26 21.87
CA PRO A 483 22.10 16.30 21.54
C PRO A 483 23.48 16.03 22.15
N ALA A 484 24.53 16.26 21.35
CA ALA A 484 25.90 15.99 21.74
C ALA A 484 26.24 16.73 23.04
N GLN A 485 26.68 15.97 24.03
CA GLN A 485 27.27 16.47 25.26
C GLN A 485 28.77 16.65 25.02
N SER A 486 29.38 17.64 25.67
CA SER A 486 30.81 17.84 25.60
C SER A 486 31.37 18.28 26.94
N VAL A 487 32.57 17.81 27.26
CA VAL A 487 33.37 18.28 28.38
C VAL A 487 34.77 18.62 27.88
N SER A 488 35.35 19.68 28.43
CA SER A 488 36.69 20.12 28.04
C SER A 488 37.54 20.40 29.27
N SER A 489 38.84 20.20 29.13
CA SER A 489 39.85 20.57 30.12
C SER A 489 41.08 21.10 29.39
N SER A 490 41.66 22.18 29.92
CA SER A 490 42.93 22.72 29.43
C SER A 490 43.90 22.99 30.56
N SER A 491 45.19 22.70 30.34
CA SER A 491 46.24 22.90 31.34
C SER A 491 47.63 23.02 30.71
N TRP A 492 48.56 23.64 31.43
CA TRP A 492 50.01 23.61 31.15
C TRP A 492 50.68 22.31 31.64
N GLU A 493 49.95 21.53 32.44
CA GLU A 493 50.37 20.23 32.96
C GLU A 493 49.52 19.13 32.31
N THR A 494 49.12 18.10 33.05
CA THR A 494 48.27 17.00 32.58
C THR A 494 46.78 17.37 32.71
N PRO A 495 46.10 17.93 31.67
CA PRO A 495 44.65 18.05 31.70
C PRO A 495 44.00 16.68 31.94
N TYR A 496 43.05 16.65 32.88
CA TYR A 496 42.30 15.47 33.28
C TYR A 496 40.82 15.80 33.30
N VAL A 497 40.00 14.99 32.64
CA VAL A 497 38.56 15.18 32.64
C VAL A 497 37.83 13.86 32.80
N THR A 498 36.72 13.90 33.53
CA THR A 498 35.79 12.78 33.70
C THR A 498 34.49 13.09 32.98
N PHE A 499 33.91 12.08 32.37
CA PHE A 499 32.61 12.17 31.72
C PHE A 499 31.82 10.89 31.95
N THR A 500 30.49 10.99 31.91
CA THR A 500 29.60 9.84 32.08
C THR A 500 28.78 9.68 30.82
N VAL A 501 28.93 8.53 30.18
CA VAL A 501 28.03 8.08 29.11
C VAL A 501 26.82 7.45 29.78
N GLY A 502 25.65 8.09 29.68
CA GLY A 502 24.38 7.57 30.16
C GLY A 502 23.69 6.62 29.18
N GLY A 503 22.42 6.28 29.47
CA GLY A 503 21.56 5.50 28.58
C GLY A 503 21.73 3.98 28.65
N THR A 504 21.16 3.29 27.65
CA THR A 504 21.13 1.81 27.56
C THR A 504 22.03 1.27 26.44
N TYR A 505 22.48 2.14 25.54
CA TYR A 505 23.23 1.79 24.33
C TYR A 505 24.60 2.47 24.31
N SER A 506 25.54 1.95 23.53
CA SER A 506 26.86 2.55 23.35
C SER A 506 26.74 3.95 22.72
N ALA A 507 27.52 4.91 23.20
CA ALA A 507 27.64 6.23 22.60
C ALA A 507 28.91 6.32 21.75
N HIS A 508 28.80 6.95 20.58
CA HIS A 508 29.97 7.29 19.78
C HIS A 508 30.62 8.55 20.38
N VAL A 509 31.87 8.41 20.81
CA VAL A 509 32.65 9.44 21.50
C VAL A 509 33.74 9.95 20.57
N THR A 510 33.85 11.28 20.49
CA THR A 510 34.92 12.00 19.79
C THR A 510 35.79 12.69 20.82
N VAL A 511 37.07 12.38 20.79
CA VAL A 511 38.09 13.04 21.59
C VAL A 511 38.95 13.89 20.67
N TYR A 512 39.06 15.17 20.98
CA TYR A 512 39.95 16.10 20.29
C TYR A 512 41.04 16.56 21.25
N VAL A 513 42.29 16.35 20.85
CA VAL A 513 43.46 16.82 21.61
C VAL A 513 44.22 17.84 20.76
N SER A 514 44.45 19.02 21.33
CA SER A 514 45.15 20.13 20.66
C SER A 514 46.08 20.89 21.61
N GLN A 515 46.94 21.76 21.04
CA GLN A 515 47.80 22.66 21.80
C GLN A 515 47.69 24.12 21.34
N GLU A 516 47.86 25.06 22.27
CA GLU A 516 47.98 26.50 22.00
C GLU A 516 49.26 27.11 22.63
N PRO A 517 50.16 27.75 21.85
CA PRO A 517 50.09 27.96 20.40
C PRO A 517 50.28 26.65 19.61
N PRO A 518 49.70 26.52 18.40
CA PRO A 518 49.79 25.28 17.63
C PRO A 518 51.25 24.94 17.27
N ALA A 519 51.72 23.77 17.72
CA ALA A 519 53.03 23.21 17.36
C ALA A 519 52.86 21.90 16.56
N PRO A 520 53.71 21.64 15.55
CA PRO A 520 53.70 20.37 14.83
C PRO A 520 54.24 19.24 15.73
N CYS A 521 53.65 18.03 15.62
CA CYS A 521 54.06 16.83 16.37
C CYS A 521 55.42 16.24 15.93
N THR A 522 56.39 17.10 15.60
CA THR A 522 57.72 16.74 15.09
C THR A 522 58.83 17.48 15.81
N THR A 523 58.49 18.33 16.78
CA THR A 523 59.44 19.06 17.62
C THR A 523 59.44 18.47 19.03
N ASP A 524 60.61 18.25 19.62
CA ASP A 524 60.74 17.76 21.01
C ASP A 524 60.34 18.83 22.06
N ASP A 525 60.09 20.07 21.63
CA ASP A 525 59.75 21.21 22.51
C ASP A 525 58.69 22.12 21.85
N PRO A 526 57.44 22.17 22.36
CA PRO A 526 56.90 21.35 23.44
C PRO A 526 56.65 19.89 23.00
N PRO A 527 56.73 18.90 23.92
CA PRO A 527 56.50 17.49 23.59
C PRO A 527 55.05 17.26 23.13
N CYS A 528 54.87 16.30 22.22
CA CYS A 528 53.55 15.86 21.77
C CYS A 528 52.71 15.37 22.96
N PRO A 529 51.41 15.71 23.02
CA PRO A 529 50.56 15.24 24.10
C PRO A 529 50.19 13.78 23.82
N ASN A 530 50.78 12.87 24.58
CA ASN A 530 50.27 11.51 24.70
C ASN A 530 49.09 11.52 25.64
N TRP A 531 48.05 10.77 25.32
CA TRP A 531 46.85 10.73 26.13
C TRP A 531 46.41 9.29 26.39
N SER A 532 45.80 9.10 27.55
CA SER A 532 45.19 7.85 27.96
C SER A 532 43.76 8.13 28.41
N MET A 533 42.83 7.30 27.96
CA MET A 533 41.48 7.25 28.50
C MET A 533 41.20 5.89 29.12
N GLY A 534 40.41 5.90 30.18
CA GLY A 534 40.07 4.70 30.92
C GLY A 534 38.68 4.75 31.53
N GLY A 535 38.14 3.58 31.89
CA GLY A 535 36.92 3.49 32.70
C GLY A 535 35.83 2.59 32.11
N GLY A 536 34.59 2.85 32.53
CA GLY A 536 33.41 2.08 32.15
C GLY A 536 33.32 0.68 32.78
N PRO A 537 32.21 -0.06 32.53
CA PRO A 537 31.94 -1.36 33.14
C PRO A 537 32.90 -2.47 32.70
N ALA A 538 33.51 -2.33 31.53
CA ALA A 538 34.41 -3.31 30.92
C ALA A 538 35.91 -2.97 31.10
N GLY A 539 36.26 -1.89 31.81
CA GLY A 539 37.66 -1.47 31.99
C GLY A 539 38.33 -1.08 30.69
N VAL A 540 37.66 -0.28 29.85
CA VAL A 540 38.21 0.21 28.57
C VAL A 540 39.51 0.96 28.87
N THR A 541 40.54 0.73 28.06
CA THR A 541 41.79 1.50 28.07
C THR A 541 42.15 1.81 26.64
N LEU A 542 42.21 3.09 26.29
CA LEU A 542 42.67 3.55 24.98
C LEU A 542 43.79 4.56 25.21
N THR A 543 44.80 4.49 24.36
CA THR A 543 45.95 5.40 24.37
C THR A 543 46.14 5.93 22.97
N GLY A 544 46.57 7.18 22.85
CA GLY A 544 46.93 7.77 21.57
C GLY A 544 48.05 8.78 21.73
N ASP A 545 48.78 8.96 20.63
CA ASP A 545 49.93 9.84 20.56
C ASP A 545 49.62 11.02 19.64
N GLY A 546 49.91 12.24 20.10
CA GLY A 546 49.83 13.46 19.29
C GLY A 546 48.44 14.10 19.20
N HIS A 547 48.37 15.17 18.39
CA HIS A 547 47.17 15.98 18.19
C HIS A 547 46.23 15.30 17.21
N GLY A 548 44.92 15.42 17.42
CA GLY A 548 43.95 14.95 16.45
C GLY A 548 42.60 14.56 17.04
N ASN A 549 41.72 14.11 16.15
CA ASN A 549 40.44 13.52 16.50
C ASN A 549 40.60 12.00 16.64
N PHE A 550 40.09 11.48 17.73
CA PHE A 550 39.98 10.05 18.00
C PHE A 550 38.52 9.70 18.21
N TYR A 551 38.13 8.53 17.71
CA TYR A 551 36.75 8.06 17.70
C TYR A 551 36.67 6.70 18.38
N GLY A 552 35.63 6.46 19.16
CA GLY A 552 35.38 5.16 19.77
C GLY A 552 33.97 5.04 20.32
N ASP A 553 33.44 3.82 20.34
CA ASP A 553 32.15 3.52 20.95
C ASP A 553 32.33 3.09 22.41
N LEU A 554 31.71 3.82 23.33
CA LEU A 554 31.78 3.56 24.77
C LEU A 554 30.42 3.09 25.28
N GLN A 555 30.42 2.03 26.10
CA GLN A 555 29.21 1.56 26.80
C GLN A 555 28.76 2.59 27.86
N PRO A 556 27.51 2.55 28.33
CA PRO A 556 27.09 3.36 29.46
C PRO A 556 28.01 3.15 30.68
N GLY A 557 28.52 4.24 31.24
CA GLY A 557 29.49 4.22 32.34
C GLY A 557 30.26 5.53 32.48
N THR A 558 31.05 5.61 33.56
CA THR A 558 31.93 6.77 33.81
C THR A 558 33.33 6.50 33.30
N TYR A 559 33.86 7.44 32.53
CA TYR A 559 35.16 7.40 31.90
C TYR A 559 35.98 8.62 32.29
N TRP A 560 37.28 8.51 32.10
CA TRP A 560 38.22 9.60 32.27
C TRP A 560 39.19 9.63 31.09
N ILE A 561 39.75 10.81 30.83
CA ILE A 561 40.87 10.99 29.92
C ILE A 561 41.88 11.94 30.54
N SER A 562 43.15 11.64 30.36
CA SER A 562 44.30 12.41 30.82
C SER A 562 45.33 12.51 29.72
N THR A 563 46.10 13.60 29.66
CA THR A 563 47.38 13.58 28.94
C THR A 563 48.55 13.32 29.90
N GLU A 564 49.69 12.94 29.34
CA GLU A 564 50.94 12.69 30.06
C GLU A 564 51.99 13.74 29.72
N GLY A 565 52.50 14.44 30.75
CA GLY A 565 53.62 15.39 30.62
C GLY A 565 53.35 16.77 31.20
N THR A 566 54.38 17.62 31.15
CA THR A 566 54.31 19.04 31.43
C THR A 566 54.66 19.79 30.15
N TYR A 567 53.92 20.84 29.84
CA TYR A 567 54.01 21.58 28.58
C TYR A 567 54.32 23.05 28.89
N PRO A 568 55.61 23.41 29.09
CA PRO A 568 55.98 24.72 29.65
C PRO A 568 55.68 25.91 28.71
N GLN A 569 55.43 25.62 27.43
CA GLN A 569 55.26 26.63 26.37
C GLN A 569 53.94 26.50 25.60
N ALA A 570 53.07 25.56 25.97
CA ALA A 570 51.76 25.42 25.33
C ALA A 570 50.69 24.91 26.31
N TRP A 571 49.44 25.35 26.12
CA TRP A 571 48.28 24.72 26.76
C TRP A 571 47.91 23.47 25.99
N VAL A 572 47.75 22.34 26.67
CA VAL A 572 47.08 21.18 26.08
C VAL A 572 45.60 21.28 26.39
N ILE A 573 44.77 21.12 25.36
CA ILE A 573 43.31 21.13 25.43
C ILE A 573 42.83 19.72 25.07
N VAL A 574 41.96 19.17 25.91
CA VAL A 574 41.25 17.91 25.64
C VAL A 574 39.76 18.23 25.64
N ASP A 575 39.13 18.06 24.48
CA ASP A 575 37.68 18.13 24.30
C ASP A 575 37.15 16.72 24.07
N VAL A 576 36.21 16.30 24.90
CA VAL A 576 35.47 15.05 24.71
C VAL A 576 34.03 15.42 24.39
N SER A 577 33.51 14.91 23.28
CA SER A 577 32.10 15.03 22.93
C SER A 577 31.50 13.66 22.65
N TRP A 578 30.27 13.42 23.08
CA TRP A 578 29.56 12.18 22.85
C TRP A 578 28.08 12.46 22.68
N SER A 579 27.37 11.55 22.01
CA SER A 579 25.92 11.64 21.89
C SER A 579 25.30 10.36 22.39
N GLU A 580 24.43 10.46 23.39
CA GLU A 580 23.75 9.31 23.97
C GLU A 580 22.66 8.79 23.05
N GLN A 581 22.46 7.47 23.07
CA GLN A 581 21.47 6.78 22.28
C GLN A 581 20.25 6.42 23.14
N VAL A 582 19.05 6.83 22.71
CA VAL A 582 17.79 6.57 23.41
C VAL A 582 16.83 5.78 22.54
N GLU A 583 16.12 4.84 23.15
CA GLU A 583 15.09 4.07 22.46
C GLU A 583 13.90 4.96 22.07
N VAL A 584 13.51 4.89 20.80
CA VAL A 584 12.36 5.58 20.24
C VAL A 584 11.17 4.63 20.18
N LYS A 585 10.16 4.90 21.00
CA LYS A 585 8.92 4.12 21.00
C LYS A 585 7.89 4.60 19.97
N ARG A 586 8.04 5.84 19.50
CA ARG A 586 7.16 6.47 18.51
C ARG A 586 8.00 7.40 17.65
N LYS A 587 8.10 7.09 16.37
CA LYS A 587 8.72 7.96 15.38
C LYS A 587 7.68 8.34 14.35
N THR A 588 7.56 9.63 14.05
CA THR A 588 6.62 10.13 13.04
C THR A 588 7.10 9.73 11.64
N ALA A 589 6.19 9.20 10.84
CA ALA A 589 6.37 8.95 9.42
C ALA A 589 5.54 9.93 8.59
N GLY A 590 5.74 9.91 7.27
CA GLY A 590 4.93 10.68 6.34
C GLY A 590 3.48 10.18 6.24
N GLY A 591 2.61 11.04 5.74
CA GLY A 591 1.20 10.75 5.52
C GLY A 591 0.37 10.71 6.81
N LEU A 592 -0.93 10.54 6.61
CA LEU A 592 -1.95 10.63 7.65
C LEU A 592 -2.71 9.32 7.82
N ARG A 593 -3.22 9.12 9.03
CA ARG A 593 -4.21 8.09 9.39
C ARG A 593 -5.39 8.74 10.10
N VAL A 594 -6.54 8.09 10.11
CA VAL A 594 -7.72 8.59 10.82
C VAL A 594 -7.61 8.33 12.32
N ALA A 595 -7.61 9.40 13.12
CA ALA A 595 -7.68 9.30 14.58
C ALA A 595 -9.13 9.09 15.05
N GLN A 596 -10.09 9.72 14.37
CA GLN A 596 -11.49 9.70 14.75
C GLN A 596 -12.42 9.95 13.55
N VAL A 597 -13.55 9.25 13.53
CA VAL A 597 -14.66 9.49 12.60
C VAL A 597 -15.89 9.90 13.39
N LEU A 598 -16.53 11.00 12.98
CA LEU A 598 -17.85 11.39 13.46
C LEU A 598 -18.86 11.21 12.34
N ALA A 599 -19.92 10.47 12.60
CA ALA A 599 -21.00 10.23 11.65
C ALA A 599 -22.33 10.73 12.23
N ALA A 600 -23.03 11.55 11.47
CA ALA A 600 -24.29 12.16 11.84
C ALA A 600 -25.39 11.75 10.85
N ASP A 601 -26.53 11.31 11.37
CA ASP A 601 -27.63 10.76 10.58
C ASP A 601 -28.51 11.82 9.89
N GLY A 602 -28.33 13.11 10.23
CA GLY A 602 -29.12 14.21 9.68
C GLY A 602 -30.56 14.27 10.19
N MET A 603 -30.95 13.39 11.13
CA MET A 603 -32.30 13.32 11.68
C MET A 603 -32.38 14.10 13.01
N GLY A 604 -32.48 15.43 12.94
CA GLY A 604 -32.74 16.29 14.11
C GLY A 604 -32.24 17.74 13.93
N PRO A 605 -32.63 18.68 14.82
CA PRO A 605 -32.08 20.03 14.83
C PRO A 605 -30.56 19.96 15.04
N ASN A 606 -29.77 20.66 14.20
CA ASN A 606 -28.30 20.70 14.23
C ASN A 606 -27.56 19.38 13.89
N GLY A 607 -28.15 18.47 13.12
CA GLY A 607 -27.43 17.34 12.51
C GLY A 607 -27.73 15.95 13.07
N GLY A 608 -28.67 15.83 14.02
CA GLY A 608 -29.10 14.52 14.56
C GLY A 608 -28.12 13.89 15.55
N ASN A 609 -28.27 12.58 15.81
CA ASN A 609 -27.39 11.85 16.72
C ASN A 609 -26.02 11.63 16.07
N VAL A 610 -24.95 12.06 16.74
CA VAL A 610 -23.57 11.89 16.24
C VAL A 610 -22.94 10.67 16.89
N THR A 611 -22.62 9.66 16.08
CA THR A 611 -21.79 8.54 16.51
C THR A 611 -20.32 8.89 16.36
N VAL A 612 -19.51 8.40 17.31
CA VAL A 612 -18.06 8.63 17.35
C VAL A 612 -17.35 7.29 17.33
N ARG A 613 -16.36 7.16 16.45
CA ARG A 613 -15.37 6.07 16.49
C ARG A 613 -13.99 6.67 16.61
N LYS A 614 -13.20 6.19 17.57
CA LYS A 614 -11.80 6.59 17.76
C LYS A 614 -10.88 5.39 17.55
N TYR A 615 -9.73 5.63 16.95
CA TYR A 615 -8.76 4.59 16.59
C TYR A 615 -7.51 4.78 17.45
N ASP A 616 -7.11 3.72 18.15
CA ASP A 616 -5.91 3.66 18.97
C ASP A 616 -4.92 2.68 18.33
N TYR A 617 -3.77 3.23 17.92
CA TYR A 617 -2.70 2.54 17.20
C TYR A 617 -1.52 2.16 18.11
N ASN A 618 -1.73 2.03 19.42
CA ASN A 618 -0.70 1.58 20.35
C ASN A 618 -0.72 0.05 20.53
N LEU A 619 0.43 -0.52 20.90
CA LEU A 619 0.52 -1.95 21.24
C LEU A 619 -0.11 -2.24 22.60
N LEU A 620 -0.83 -3.35 22.73
CA LEU A 620 -1.30 -3.78 24.04
C LEU A 620 -0.16 -4.13 25.01
N SER A 621 0.93 -4.73 24.50
CA SER A 621 2.06 -5.14 25.33
C SER A 621 2.89 -3.96 25.85
N ASP A 622 2.86 -2.83 25.14
CA ASP A 622 3.49 -1.56 25.53
C ASP A 622 2.65 -0.39 25.00
N PRO A 623 1.69 0.14 25.78
CA PRO A 623 0.83 1.24 25.36
C PRO A 623 1.57 2.55 25.05
N THR A 624 2.86 2.65 25.39
CA THR A 624 3.70 3.82 25.06
C THR A 624 4.33 3.72 23.67
N ARG A 625 4.20 2.57 23.00
CA ARG A 625 4.77 2.28 21.68
C ARG A 625 3.70 2.17 20.61
N SER A 626 3.96 2.77 19.45
CA SER A 626 3.12 2.60 18.27
C SER A 626 3.14 1.14 17.78
N SER A 627 1.98 0.63 17.36
CA SER A 627 1.86 -0.66 16.67
C SER A 627 2.27 -0.60 15.19
N GLY A 628 2.58 0.60 14.70
CA GLY A 628 3.04 0.83 13.35
C GLY A 628 4.42 0.24 13.10
N VAL A 629 4.58 -0.34 11.92
CA VAL A 629 5.81 -0.95 11.42
C VAL A 629 6.11 -0.39 10.04
N VAL A 630 7.37 -0.04 9.79
CA VAL A 630 7.89 0.35 8.46
C VAL A 630 8.78 -0.75 7.91
N SER A 631 8.79 -0.92 6.58
CA SER A 631 9.70 -1.85 5.91
C SER A 631 11.16 -1.44 6.10
N ASN A 632 11.48 -0.18 5.78
CA ASN A 632 12.81 0.39 5.89
C ASN A 632 12.72 1.87 6.26
N GLU A 633 13.73 2.39 6.94
CA GLU A 633 13.87 3.84 7.13
C GLU A 633 14.47 4.51 5.88
N PRO A 634 14.15 5.79 5.63
CA PRO A 634 14.77 6.58 4.58
C PRO A 634 16.30 6.61 4.72
N LYS A 635 17.01 6.28 3.64
CA LYS A 635 18.47 6.32 3.59
C LYS A 635 18.93 7.08 2.37
N TYR A 636 19.82 8.05 2.54
CA TYR A 636 20.12 9.02 1.49
C TYR A 636 21.58 9.02 1.03
N ALA A 637 22.46 8.25 1.67
CA ALA A 637 23.88 8.27 1.38
C ALA A 637 24.52 6.89 1.21
N TYR A 638 25.60 6.85 0.42
CA TYR A 638 26.37 5.63 0.19
C TYR A 638 27.84 5.90 -0.16
N TRP A 639 28.71 4.95 0.18
CA TRP A 639 30.12 4.93 -0.20
C TRP A 639 30.37 4.12 -1.45
N TYR A 640 30.85 4.77 -2.50
CA TYR A 640 31.37 4.11 -3.69
C TYR A 640 32.88 3.95 -3.56
N TRP A 641 33.36 2.71 -3.64
CA TRP A 641 34.77 2.36 -3.61
C TRP A 641 35.23 1.91 -4.99
N SER A 642 36.25 2.56 -5.54
CA SER A 642 36.99 2.07 -6.70
C SER A 642 38.45 1.76 -6.30
N PRO A 643 39.20 0.98 -7.10
CA PRO A 643 40.62 0.70 -6.86
C PRO A 643 41.51 1.94 -6.62
N GLY A 644 41.08 3.16 -7.00
CA GLY A 644 41.85 4.39 -6.84
C GLY A 644 41.15 5.57 -6.16
N CYS A 645 39.83 5.53 -5.95
CA CYS A 645 39.06 6.66 -5.38
C CYS A 645 37.89 6.16 -4.52
N ALA A 646 37.54 6.93 -3.48
CA ALA A 646 36.32 6.74 -2.71
C ALA A 646 35.41 7.99 -2.81
N TYR A 647 34.13 7.77 -3.06
CA TYR A 647 33.13 8.84 -3.17
C TYR A 647 32.00 8.62 -2.19
N PHE A 648 31.61 9.67 -1.48
CA PHE A 648 30.44 9.67 -0.60
C PHE A 648 29.27 10.33 -1.33
N SER A 649 28.35 9.52 -1.84
CA SER A 649 27.16 10.02 -2.53
C SER A 649 26.06 10.39 -1.53
N ARG A 650 25.34 11.47 -1.82
CA ARG A 650 24.09 11.90 -1.17
C ARG A 650 23.02 12.17 -2.21
N SER A 651 21.80 11.70 -1.99
CA SER A 651 20.67 11.88 -2.90
C SER A 651 19.51 12.63 -2.25
N SER A 652 18.70 13.31 -3.05
CA SER A 652 17.42 13.90 -2.64
C SER A 652 16.31 12.86 -2.52
N MET A 653 16.51 11.68 -3.10
CA MET A 653 15.62 10.53 -2.99
C MET A 653 16.20 9.50 -2.03
N SER A 654 15.32 8.80 -1.30
CA SER A 654 15.75 7.67 -0.49
C SER A 654 16.29 6.59 -1.42
N LYS A 655 17.51 6.13 -1.13
CA LYS A 655 18.17 5.00 -1.77
C LYS A 655 17.58 3.65 -1.34
N MET A 656 16.70 3.63 -0.32
CA MET A 656 15.79 2.54 -0.02
C MET A 656 14.41 2.87 -0.60
N PRO A 657 13.76 1.94 -1.32
CA PRO A 657 12.36 2.12 -1.73
C PRO A 657 11.50 2.24 -0.46
N LEU A 658 10.73 3.34 -0.37
CA LEU A 658 9.84 3.61 0.76
C LEU A 658 8.38 3.17 0.49
N GLY A 659 8.14 2.60 -0.70
CA GLY A 659 6.81 2.27 -1.21
C GLY A 659 6.03 3.51 -1.66
N ASP A 660 5.12 3.31 -2.61
CA ASP A 660 4.26 4.40 -3.12
C ASP A 660 2.97 4.59 -2.30
N GLY A 661 2.62 3.61 -1.45
CA GLY A 661 1.44 3.59 -0.58
C GLY A 661 1.66 4.18 0.82
N THR A 662 0.78 3.82 1.77
CA THR A 662 0.93 4.24 3.17
C THR A 662 2.24 3.71 3.74
N PRO A 663 3.13 4.56 4.28
CA PRO A 663 4.48 4.13 4.67
C PRO A 663 4.50 3.26 5.93
N VAL A 664 3.42 3.27 6.72
CA VAL A 664 3.30 2.57 7.98
C VAL A 664 2.14 1.57 7.92
N ALA A 665 2.43 0.35 8.35
CA ALA A 665 1.45 -0.70 8.55
C ALA A 665 1.25 -0.98 10.04
N TYR A 666 0.00 -0.98 10.52
CA TYR A 666 -0.35 -1.24 11.91
C TYR A 666 -0.67 -2.72 12.11
N ARG A 667 0.11 -3.39 12.97
CA ARG A 667 -0.13 -4.80 13.30
C ARG A 667 -1.26 -5.00 14.31
N GLU A 668 -1.66 -3.93 14.99
CA GLU A 668 -2.69 -3.94 16.02
C GLU A 668 -3.41 -2.60 16.09
N VAL A 669 -4.75 -2.61 16.13
CA VAL A 669 -5.55 -1.39 16.30
C VAL A 669 -6.73 -1.65 17.22
N THR A 670 -6.99 -0.73 18.15
CA THR A 670 -8.19 -0.74 18.99
C THR A 670 -9.15 0.34 18.54
N VAL A 671 -10.36 -0.05 18.12
CA VAL A 671 -11.48 0.84 17.80
C VAL A 671 -12.30 1.05 19.07
N LEU A 672 -12.43 2.29 19.52
CA LEU A 672 -13.31 2.69 20.61
C LEU A 672 -14.66 3.12 20.04
N HIS A 673 -15.74 2.56 20.57
CA HIS A 673 -17.11 2.92 20.19
C HIS A 673 -17.62 3.98 21.17
N GLY A 674 -17.75 5.22 20.71
CA GLY A 674 -17.94 6.41 21.54
C GLY A 674 -16.64 7.21 21.73
N ALA A 675 -16.70 8.31 22.48
CA ALA A 675 -15.55 9.19 22.70
C ALA A 675 -14.49 8.56 23.62
N GLY A 676 -14.93 7.79 24.61
CA GLY A 676 -14.10 7.06 25.56
C GLY A 676 -14.27 5.54 25.50
N GLY A 677 -15.03 5.00 24.54
CA GLY A 677 -15.40 3.59 24.49
C GLY A 677 -16.62 3.26 25.36
N GLU A 678 -17.54 4.21 25.53
CA GLU A 678 -18.76 4.07 26.32
C GLU A 678 -19.68 2.96 25.80
N PHE A 679 -19.54 2.59 24.52
CA PHE A 679 -20.25 1.48 23.88
C PHE A 679 -19.35 0.25 23.68
N GLY A 680 -18.21 0.20 24.36
CA GLY A 680 -17.22 -0.86 24.24
C GLY A 680 -16.10 -0.55 23.25
N ARG A 681 -15.31 -1.57 22.94
CA ARG A 681 -14.15 -1.47 22.04
C ARG A 681 -13.93 -2.75 21.25
N THR A 682 -13.37 -2.64 20.07
CA THR A 682 -12.96 -3.79 19.25
C THR A 682 -11.47 -3.71 18.97
N ARG A 683 -10.73 -4.74 19.31
CA ARG A 683 -9.29 -4.85 19.03
C ARG A 683 -9.08 -5.77 17.85
N HIS A 684 -8.24 -5.35 16.91
CA HIS A 684 -7.91 -6.10 15.69
C HIS A 684 -6.40 -6.36 15.62
N THR A 685 -6.01 -7.50 15.07
CA THR A 685 -4.61 -7.87 14.81
C THR A 685 -4.42 -8.28 13.36
N PHE A 686 -3.28 -7.92 12.79
CA PHE A 686 -2.97 -8.12 11.37
C PHE A 686 -1.61 -8.79 11.21
N ARG A 687 -1.46 -9.56 10.13
CA ARG A 687 -0.15 -10.01 9.66
C ARG A 687 0.64 -8.83 9.11
N SER A 688 1.85 -8.63 9.58
CA SER A 688 2.69 -7.44 9.32
C SER A 688 4.09 -7.81 8.83
N PHE A 689 4.94 -6.80 8.60
CA PHE A 689 6.35 -7.00 8.24
C PHE A 689 7.14 -7.85 9.25
N VAL A 690 6.76 -7.82 10.54
CA VAL A 690 7.42 -8.63 11.59
C VAL A 690 7.10 -10.12 11.43
N ASP A 691 5.93 -10.45 10.87
CA ASP A 691 5.49 -11.83 10.68
C ASP A 691 5.99 -12.41 9.35
N VAL A 692 6.09 -11.57 8.33
CA VAL A 692 6.57 -11.91 6.99
C VAL A 692 7.49 -10.80 6.51
N MET A 693 8.79 -10.96 6.74
CA MET A 693 9.82 -10.01 6.32
C MET A 693 10.25 -10.24 4.88
N ASP A 694 10.51 -9.16 4.15
CA ASP A 694 11.21 -9.23 2.87
C ASP A 694 12.67 -9.67 3.11
N PRO A 695 13.29 -10.47 2.23
CA PRO A 695 14.67 -10.90 2.41
C PRO A 695 15.59 -9.68 2.45
N LEU A 696 16.34 -9.55 3.55
CA LEU A 696 17.39 -8.54 3.63
C LEU A 696 18.55 -9.01 2.73
N PRO A 697 19.05 -8.15 1.84
CA PRO A 697 20.25 -8.44 1.09
C PRO A 697 21.41 -8.49 2.07
N ASP A 698 22.45 -9.22 1.69
CA ASP A 698 23.70 -9.10 2.42
C ASP A 698 24.16 -7.62 2.43
N GLY A 699 24.89 -7.22 3.47
CA GLY A 699 25.32 -5.82 3.64
C GLY A 699 26.20 -5.27 2.51
N SER A 700 26.56 -6.07 1.50
CA SER A 700 27.37 -5.67 0.33
C SER A 700 26.56 -5.11 -0.85
N VAL A 701 25.23 -5.18 -0.79
CA VAL A 701 24.34 -4.99 -1.96
C VAL A 701 23.56 -3.65 -1.90
N TRP A 702 24.06 -2.74 -1.07
CA TRP A 702 23.64 -1.35 -0.97
C TRP A 702 24.36 -0.50 -2.03
N PRO A 703 23.76 0.51 -2.67
CA PRO A 703 22.37 0.99 -2.63
C PRO A 703 21.55 0.50 -3.85
N PHE A 704 20.21 0.63 -3.77
CA PHE A 704 19.28 0.54 -4.91
C PHE A 704 19.00 -0.83 -5.55
N SER A 705 19.19 -1.93 -4.86
CA SER A 705 18.82 -3.21 -5.46
C SER A 705 17.39 -3.62 -5.11
N ARG A 706 16.62 -4.04 -6.12
CA ARG A 706 15.31 -4.62 -5.89
C ARG A 706 15.42 -5.94 -5.15
N ARG A 707 14.38 -6.25 -4.39
CA ARG A 707 14.30 -7.43 -3.52
C ARG A 707 13.01 -8.15 -3.77
N THR A 708 12.97 -9.42 -3.38
CA THR A 708 11.74 -10.19 -3.32
C THR A 708 10.80 -9.50 -2.32
N ASN A 709 9.63 -9.07 -2.79
CA ASN A 709 8.64 -8.36 -1.99
C ASN A 709 7.49 -9.31 -1.62
N PHE A 710 7.17 -9.41 -0.32
CA PHE A 710 6.06 -10.20 0.22
C PHE A 710 4.85 -9.36 0.67
N ASP A 711 4.64 -8.16 0.12
CA ASP A 711 3.55 -7.25 0.50
C ASP A 711 2.17 -7.91 0.43
N TRP A 712 1.95 -8.73 -0.60
CA TRP A 712 0.70 -9.46 -0.79
C TRP A 712 0.47 -10.57 0.25
N MET A 713 1.48 -10.97 1.01
CA MET A 713 1.37 -11.88 2.15
C MET A 713 1.07 -11.15 3.47
N ARG A 714 0.85 -9.83 3.45
CA ARG A 714 0.61 -9.01 4.65
C ARG A 714 -0.74 -8.29 4.59
N GLY A 715 -1.18 -7.74 5.72
CA GLY A 715 -2.41 -6.95 5.84
C GLY A 715 -3.69 -7.75 6.12
N GLN A 716 -3.64 -9.08 6.10
CA GLN A 716 -4.78 -9.92 6.46
C GLN A 716 -5.05 -9.85 7.96
N GLU A 717 -6.33 -9.73 8.36
CA GLU A 717 -6.75 -9.77 9.76
C GLU A 717 -6.56 -11.19 10.30
N THR A 718 -5.71 -11.34 11.33
CA THR A 718 -5.47 -12.63 11.99
C THR A 718 -6.41 -12.87 13.16
N GLY A 719 -7.06 -11.81 13.66
CA GLY A 719 -8.10 -11.92 14.66
C GLY A 719 -8.62 -10.58 15.16
N SER A 720 -9.74 -10.65 15.88
CA SER A 720 -10.31 -9.53 16.61
C SER A 720 -10.99 -9.95 17.91
N THR A 721 -11.12 -9.01 18.84
CA THR A 721 -11.87 -9.18 20.09
C THR A 721 -12.71 -7.95 20.37
N GLU A 722 -14.02 -8.14 20.40
CA GLU A 722 -15.03 -7.16 20.78
C GLU A 722 -15.27 -7.23 22.30
N TYR A 723 -15.28 -6.08 22.95
CA TYR A 723 -15.55 -5.90 24.39
C TYR A 723 -16.74 -4.98 24.60
N ASN A 724 -17.56 -5.25 25.60
CA ASN A 724 -18.60 -4.32 26.05
C ASN A 724 -18.00 -3.15 26.85
N ALA A 725 -18.85 -2.20 27.27
CA ALA A 725 -18.45 -1.03 28.05
C ALA A 725 -17.83 -1.39 29.42
N ALA A 726 -18.18 -2.55 29.99
CA ALA A 726 -17.61 -3.07 31.24
C ALA A 726 -16.25 -3.77 31.04
N GLY A 727 -15.76 -3.86 29.79
CA GLY A 727 -14.50 -4.51 29.44
C GLY A 727 -14.58 -6.04 29.36
N GLN A 728 -15.79 -6.62 29.35
CA GLN A 728 -15.99 -8.06 29.17
C GLN A 728 -15.99 -8.41 27.69
N PRO A 729 -15.33 -9.50 27.27
CA PRO A 729 -15.35 -9.94 25.88
C PRO A 729 -16.77 -10.34 25.48
N GLN A 730 -17.21 -9.94 24.29
CA GLN A 730 -18.51 -10.30 23.70
C GLN A 730 -18.33 -11.22 22.50
N ARG A 731 -17.28 -10.99 21.71
CA ARG A 731 -16.97 -11.81 20.54
C ARG A 731 -15.47 -11.85 20.29
N ARG A 732 -14.96 -13.01 19.92
CA ARG A 732 -13.60 -13.21 19.40
C ARG A 732 -13.66 -13.83 18.03
N PHE A 733 -12.82 -13.34 17.14
CA PHE A 733 -12.58 -13.88 15.81
C PHE A 733 -11.10 -14.20 15.68
N ALA A 734 -10.78 -15.32 15.04
CA ALA A 734 -9.44 -15.69 14.64
C ALA A 734 -9.48 -16.29 13.24
N ALA A 735 -8.49 -15.97 12.42
CA ALA A 735 -8.39 -16.45 11.05
C ALA A 735 -6.97 -16.93 10.74
N VAL A 736 -6.88 -18.00 9.97
CA VAL A 736 -5.63 -18.55 9.45
C VAL A 736 -5.63 -18.40 7.93
N HIS A 737 -4.68 -17.61 7.43
CA HIS A 737 -4.42 -17.47 6.01
C HIS A 737 -3.24 -18.37 5.62
N ALA A 738 -3.46 -19.21 4.61
CA ALA A 738 -2.46 -20.11 4.07
C ALA A 738 -1.89 -19.57 2.75
N PHE A 739 -0.64 -19.94 2.48
CA PHE A 739 0.10 -19.56 1.28
C PHE A 739 0.71 -20.82 0.66
N GLN A 740 0.30 -21.15 -0.56
CA GLN A 740 0.71 -22.41 -1.16
C GLN A 740 2.00 -22.22 -1.98
N GLN A 741 3.10 -22.79 -1.46
CA GLN A 741 4.45 -22.71 -2.05
C GLN A 741 4.80 -23.93 -2.92
N GLY A 742 3.97 -24.98 -2.91
CA GLY A 742 4.12 -26.20 -3.72
C GLY A 742 2.86 -27.09 -3.70
N GLY A 743 2.89 -28.20 -4.45
CA GLY A 743 1.75 -29.13 -4.60
C GLY A 743 1.04 -28.97 -5.94
N ALA A 744 -0.27 -29.23 -5.97
CA ALA A 744 -1.02 -29.31 -7.22
C ALA A 744 -1.32 -27.95 -7.90
N ILE A 745 -1.25 -26.85 -7.13
CA ILE A 745 -1.16 -25.49 -7.68
C ILE A 745 0.32 -25.12 -7.66
N THR A 746 0.92 -25.02 -8.84
CA THR A 746 2.34 -24.70 -8.98
C THR A 746 2.54 -23.19 -8.82
N SER A 747 3.22 -22.78 -7.75
CA SER A 747 3.73 -21.42 -7.58
C SER A 747 4.59 -21.01 -8.79
N ARG A 748 4.63 -19.72 -9.10
CA ARG A 748 5.51 -19.17 -10.13
C ARG A 748 6.50 -18.22 -9.49
N SER A 749 7.77 -18.44 -9.79
CA SER A 749 8.86 -17.52 -9.47
C SER A 749 9.41 -16.97 -10.78
N PHE A 750 9.50 -15.65 -10.89
CA PHE A 750 10.16 -14.95 -11.98
C PHE A 750 11.49 -14.41 -11.46
N HIS A 751 12.60 -14.96 -11.95
CA HIS A 751 13.93 -14.59 -11.47
C HIS A 751 14.40 -13.26 -12.08
N GLY A 752 14.84 -12.34 -11.24
CA GLY A 752 15.42 -11.06 -11.67
C GLY A 752 16.82 -10.85 -11.11
N MET A 753 17.57 -9.96 -11.77
CA MET A 753 18.88 -9.48 -11.34
C MET A 753 18.89 -7.96 -11.40
N SER A 754 18.85 -7.32 -10.24
CA SER A 754 18.97 -5.86 -10.14
C SER A 754 20.44 -5.49 -10.10
N VAL A 755 20.90 -4.58 -10.97
CA VAL A 755 22.31 -4.18 -11.06
C VAL A 755 22.44 -2.67 -11.04
N ASN A 756 23.29 -2.17 -10.15
CA ASN A 756 23.71 -0.79 -10.07
C ASN A 756 25.18 -0.69 -10.44
N THR A 757 25.52 0.28 -11.29
CA THR A 757 26.88 0.47 -11.76
C THR A 757 27.39 1.85 -11.36
N PHE A 758 28.65 1.91 -10.94
CA PHE A 758 29.36 3.17 -10.73
C PHE A 758 30.68 3.12 -11.49
N SER A 759 30.85 4.04 -12.45
CA SER A 759 32.07 4.13 -13.26
C SER A 759 32.91 5.34 -12.83
N ALA A 760 34.13 5.09 -12.35
CA ALA A 760 35.07 6.12 -11.94
C ALA A 760 36.09 6.46 -13.06
N GLY A 761 35.66 6.44 -14.32
CA GLY A 761 36.54 6.68 -15.48
C GLY A 761 37.72 5.70 -15.53
N GLN A 762 38.96 6.21 -15.52
CA GLN A 762 40.19 5.39 -15.58
C GLN A 762 40.39 4.44 -14.39
N PHE A 763 39.65 4.64 -13.29
CA PHE A 763 39.78 3.85 -12.06
C PHE A 763 38.87 2.62 -12.01
N GLY A 764 38.13 2.32 -13.09
CA GLY A 764 37.32 1.11 -13.24
C GLY A 764 35.84 1.27 -12.86
N THR A 765 35.07 0.22 -13.11
CA THR A 765 33.63 0.14 -12.85
C THR A 765 33.36 -0.80 -11.67
N THR A 766 32.54 -0.36 -10.73
CA THR A 766 32.04 -1.17 -9.62
C THR A 766 30.61 -1.57 -9.89
N TYR A 767 30.28 -2.84 -9.63
CA TYR A 767 28.95 -3.40 -9.79
C TYR A 767 28.41 -3.79 -8.41
N ALA A 768 27.23 -3.31 -8.07
CA ALA A 768 26.43 -3.80 -6.95
C ALA A 768 25.20 -4.50 -7.54
N TYR A 769 24.96 -5.75 -7.18
CA TYR A 769 23.86 -6.52 -7.76
C TYR A 769 23.08 -7.29 -6.70
N ASN A 770 21.80 -7.53 -6.95
CA ASN A 770 20.97 -8.41 -6.12
C ASN A 770 20.13 -9.34 -6.97
N PRO A 771 20.25 -10.66 -6.80
CA PRO A 771 19.24 -11.57 -7.29
C PRO A 771 17.94 -11.38 -6.49
N PHE A 772 16.80 -11.38 -7.17
CA PHE A 772 15.50 -11.36 -6.53
C PHE A 772 14.50 -12.21 -7.30
N GLU A 773 13.35 -12.45 -6.69
CA GLU A 773 12.24 -13.18 -7.29
C GLU A 773 10.96 -12.35 -7.22
N VAL A 774 10.16 -12.37 -8.29
CA VAL A 774 8.76 -11.98 -8.23
C VAL A 774 7.92 -13.24 -8.08
N LEU A 775 7.18 -13.33 -6.99
CA LEU A 775 6.46 -14.55 -6.61
C LEU A 775 4.96 -14.40 -6.85
N SER A 776 4.41 -15.27 -7.69
CA SER A 776 2.97 -15.47 -7.83
C SER A 776 2.60 -16.78 -7.15
N MET A 777 2.01 -16.67 -5.95
CA MET A 777 1.51 -17.81 -5.20
C MET A 777 0.07 -17.55 -4.77
N TRP A 778 -0.65 -18.63 -4.52
CA TRP A 778 -2.04 -18.56 -4.12
C TRP A 778 -2.16 -18.33 -2.61
N SER A 779 -3.00 -17.35 -2.24
CA SER A 779 -3.32 -16.98 -0.86
C SER A 779 -4.82 -17.16 -0.63
N TYR A 780 -5.17 -17.82 0.47
CA TYR A 780 -6.56 -18.12 0.80
C TYR A 780 -6.78 -18.26 2.31
N LEU A 781 -8.02 -18.06 2.74
CA LEU A 781 -8.46 -18.33 4.11
C LEU A 781 -8.61 -19.85 4.26
N SER A 782 -7.83 -20.47 5.15
CA SER A 782 -7.91 -21.92 5.40
C SER A 782 -8.84 -22.26 6.55
N GLU A 783 -8.83 -21.43 7.60
CA GLU A 783 -9.62 -21.65 8.81
C GLU A 783 -10.07 -20.31 9.42
N ASP A 784 -11.25 -20.31 10.01
CA ASP A 784 -11.66 -19.25 10.94
C ASP A 784 -12.30 -19.85 12.19
N THR A 785 -12.35 -19.06 13.27
CA THR A 785 -13.12 -19.40 14.46
C THR A 785 -13.75 -18.14 15.02
N THR A 786 -15.06 -18.20 15.26
CA THR A 786 -15.79 -17.17 15.98
C THR A 786 -16.26 -17.73 17.32
N VAL A 787 -15.87 -17.08 18.42
CA VAL A 787 -16.36 -17.37 19.77
C VAL A 787 -17.25 -16.21 20.21
N THR A 788 -18.48 -16.52 20.64
CA THR A 788 -19.42 -15.54 21.19
C THR A 788 -19.63 -15.83 22.66
N TYR A 789 -19.56 -14.79 23.49
CA TYR A 789 -19.68 -14.88 24.94
C TYR A 789 -21.07 -14.47 25.39
N ASP A 790 -21.46 -14.89 26.59
CA ASP A 790 -22.59 -14.28 27.28
C ASP A 790 -22.26 -12.86 27.75
N GLU A 791 -23.27 -12.13 28.21
CA GLU A 791 -23.12 -10.72 28.64
C GLU A 791 -22.06 -10.57 29.75
N ALA A 792 -21.96 -11.56 30.65
CA ALA A 792 -21.00 -11.56 31.75
C ALA A 792 -19.56 -11.95 31.32
N GLY A 793 -19.39 -12.49 30.11
CA GLY A 793 -18.13 -13.04 29.62
C GLY A 793 -17.76 -14.40 30.22
N ALA A 794 -18.67 -15.08 30.91
CA ALA A 794 -18.39 -16.31 31.67
C ALA A 794 -18.66 -17.59 30.87
N GLY A 795 -19.75 -17.61 30.10
CA GLY A 795 -20.09 -18.66 29.14
C GLY A 795 -19.75 -18.26 27.71
N SER A 796 -19.53 -19.25 26.84
CA SER A 796 -19.32 -19.01 25.41
C SER A 796 -19.76 -20.18 24.55
N PHE A 797 -20.09 -19.89 23.29
CA PHE A 797 -20.18 -20.88 22.23
C PHE A 797 -19.31 -20.43 21.04
N ALA A 798 -18.87 -21.39 20.24
CA ALA A 798 -17.94 -21.20 19.15
C ALA A 798 -18.43 -21.89 17.89
N THR A 799 -18.14 -21.27 16.76
CA THR A 799 -18.26 -21.87 15.42
C THR A 799 -16.87 -21.79 14.79
N ALA A 800 -16.27 -22.95 14.53
CA ALA A 800 -15.02 -23.07 13.79
C ALA A 800 -15.34 -23.44 12.34
N ARG A 801 -14.72 -22.77 11.37
CA ARG A 801 -14.87 -23.08 9.95
C ARG A 801 -13.56 -23.56 9.36
N THR A 802 -13.63 -24.63 8.59
CA THR A 802 -12.52 -25.10 7.75
C THR A 802 -12.91 -24.95 6.29
N TYR A 803 -12.04 -24.31 5.52
CA TYR A 803 -12.18 -24.04 4.09
C TYR A 803 -11.27 -25.00 3.33
N THR A 804 -11.85 -25.81 2.45
CA THR A 804 -11.12 -26.80 1.65
C THR A 804 -11.27 -26.48 0.17
N TYR A 805 -10.14 -26.52 -0.53
CA TYR A 805 -10.02 -26.21 -1.94
C TYR A 805 -9.41 -27.43 -2.63
N GLY A 806 -10.27 -28.40 -2.94
CA GLY A 806 -9.89 -29.75 -3.32
C GLY A 806 -9.38 -29.90 -4.75
N ASN A 807 -9.62 -28.91 -5.61
CA ASN A 807 -9.22 -28.98 -7.02
C ASN A 807 -8.34 -27.79 -7.43
N PRO A 808 -7.05 -28.05 -7.73
CA PRO A 808 -6.07 -27.04 -8.10
C PRO A 808 -6.35 -26.38 -9.46
N ASN A 809 -7.17 -27.01 -10.33
CA ASN A 809 -7.41 -26.50 -11.67
C ASN A 809 -8.24 -25.22 -11.67
N HIS A 810 -9.09 -24.99 -10.66
CA HIS A 810 -9.96 -23.82 -10.58
C HIS A 810 -9.83 -23.02 -9.28
N VAL A 811 -9.18 -23.58 -8.25
CA VAL A 811 -8.87 -22.92 -6.96
C VAL A 811 -10.07 -22.32 -6.20
N GLN A 812 -11.28 -22.77 -6.53
CA GLN A 812 -12.51 -22.36 -5.85
C GLN A 812 -12.75 -23.21 -4.61
N LEU A 813 -13.49 -22.67 -3.65
CA LEU A 813 -13.86 -23.37 -2.42
C LEU A 813 -14.74 -24.59 -2.75
N THR A 814 -14.23 -25.80 -2.52
CA THR A 814 -14.96 -27.05 -2.80
C THR A 814 -15.69 -27.58 -1.58
N GLN A 815 -15.24 -27.24 -0.36
CA GLN A 815 -15.94 -27.60 0.87
C GLN A 815 -15.75 -26.55 1.97
N LEU A 816 -16.85 -26.17 2.63
CA LEU A 816 -16.90 -25.39 3.86
C LEU A 816 -17.45 -26.26 4.98
N THR A 817 -16.69 -26.46 6.05
CA THR A 817 -17.13 -27.23 7.23
C THR A 817 -17.28 -26.30 8.42
N GLU A 818 -18.50 -26.07 8.88
CA GLU A 818 -18.80 -25.27 10.07
C GLU A 818 -19.06 -26.21 11.26
N THR A 819 -18.23 -26.15 12.31
CA THR A 819 -18.34 -26.99 13.51
C THR A 819 -18.72 -26.14 14.71
N ASN A 820 -19.85 -26.45 15.35
CA ASN A 820 -20.32 -25.78 16.55
C ASN A 820 -19.73 -26.39 17.84
N SER A 821 -19.80 -25.68 18.96
CA SER A 821 -19.29 -26.15 20.27
C SER A 821 -19.82 -27.50 20.76
N ASN A 822 -21.00 -27.93 20.29
CA ASN A 822 -21.57 -29.23 20.63
C ASN A 822 -21.08 -30.37 19.70
N GLY A 823 -20.11 -30.10 18.81
CA GLY A 823 -19.58 -31.05 17.84
C GLY A 823 -20.45 -31.28 16.61
N THR A 824 -21.61 -30.62 16.49
CA THR A 824 -22.43 -30.68 15.27
C THR A 824 -21.75 -29.92 14.15
N GLN A 825 -21.78 -30.49 12.93
CA GLN A 825 -21.17 -29.88 11.75
C GLN A 825 -22.22 -29.60 10.68
N ARG A 826 -22.12 -28.45 10.02
CA ARG A 826 -22.79 -28.14 8.76
C ARG A 826 -21.72 -28.11 7.66
N ILE A 827 -21.82 -28.99 6.67
CA ILE A 827 -20.80 -29.14 5.63
C ILE A 827 -21.43 -28.78 4.29
N THR A 828 -20.92 -27.72 3.65
CA THR A 828 -21.31 -27.31 2.30
C THR A 828 -20.25 -27.77 1.32
N ARG A 829 -20.61 -28.59 0.34
CA ARG A 829 -19.74 -29.05 -0.75
C ARG A 829 -20.19 -28.43 -2.06
N MET A 830 -19.25 -28.00 -2.87
CA MET A 830 -19.48 -27.35 -4.16
C MET A 830 -18.64 -28.04 -5.23
N THR A 831 -19.27 -28.28 -6.37
CA THR A 831 -18.66 -28.86 -7.56
C THR A 831 -18.73 -27.83 -8.69
N TYR A 832 -17.64 -27.67 -9.42
CA TYR A 832 -17.43 -26.70 -10.47
C TYR A 832 -17.19 -27.40 -11.82
N PRO A 833 -17.20 -26.67 -12.96
CA PRO A 833 -17.05 -27.28 -14.27
C PRO A 833 -15.80 -28.14 -14.40
N ALA A 834 -14.68 -27.70 -13.82
CA ALA A 834 -13.38 -28.39 -13.87
C ALA A 834 -13.27 -29.61 -12.94
N ASP A 835 -14.30 -29.93 -12.16
CA ASP A 835 -14.41 -31.19 -11.42
C ASP A 835 -15.00 -32.33 -12.28
N TYR A 836 -15.64 -32.01 -13.42
CA TYR A 836 -16.18 -32.99 -14.34
C TYR A 836 -15.14 -33.38 -15.40
N ALA A 837 -15.15 -34.65 -15.81
CA ALA A 837 -14.33 -35.10 -16.92
C ALA A 837 -14.70 -34.36 -18.21
N PRO A 838 -13.73 -33.85 -18.99
CA PRO A 838 -13.98 -33.34 -20.32
C PRO A 838 -14.64 -34.41 -21.19
N CYS A 839 -15.69 -34.04 -21.90
CA CYS A 839 -16.34 -34.94 -22.83
C CYS A 839 -15.53 -35.05 -24.13
N SER A 840 -15.46 -36.27 -24.70
CA SER A 840 -14.83 -36.54 -26.00
C SER A 840 -15.80 -37.27 -26.92
N GLY A 841 -15.93 -36.80 -28.17
CA GLY A 841 -16.85 -37.38 -29.16
C GLY A 841 -18.28 -36.82 -29.10
N SER A 842 -19.29 -37.70 -29.14
CA SER A 842 -20.71 -37.29 -29.11
C SER A 842 -21.16 -37.05 -27.66
N CYS A 843 -21.36 -35.80 -27.32
CA CYS A 843 -21.67 -35.34 -25.96
C CYS A 843 -23.14 -34.90 -25.86
N SER A 844 -23.73 -35.01 -24.67
CA SER A 844 -24.96 -34.24 -24.40
C SER A 844 -24.63 -32.74 -24.46
N PRO A 845 -25.61 -31.88 -24.75
CA PRO A 845 -25.41 -30.43 -24.75
C PRO A 845 -24.79 -29.90 -23.45
N GLU A 846 -25.17 -30.48 -22.31
CA GLU A 846 -24.66 -30.13 -20.98
C GLU A 846 -23.21 -30.56 -20.80
N ALA A 847 -22.85 -31.79 -21.19
CA ALA A 847 -21.46 -32.27 -21.10
C ALA A 847 -20.52 -31.48 -22.04
N ALA A 848 -21.01 -31.12 -23.23
CA ALA A 848 -20.30 -30.23 -24.14
C ALA A 848 -20.12 -28.83 -23.54
N ALA A 849 -21.16 -28.29 -22.87
CA ALA A 849 -21.09 -27.00 -22.19
C ALA A 849 -20.06 -27.02 -21.04
N LEU A 850 -20.10 -28.01 -20.16
CA LEU A 850 -19.13 -28.14 -19.07
C LEU A 850 -17.70 -28.24 -19.61
N THR A 851 -17.48 -28.99 -20.70
CA THR A 851 -16.17 -29.10 -21.36
C THR A 851 -15.69 -27.74 -21.89
N ALA A 852 -16.58 -26.97 -22.51
CA ALA A 852 -16.25 -25.64 -23.03
C ALA A 852 -16.01 -24.60 -21.92
N MET A 853 -16.72 -24.71 -20.79
CA MET A 853 -16.54 -23.89 -19.58
C MET A 853 -15.14 -24.07 -18.98
N GLN A 854 -14.59 -25.29 -19.02
CA GLN A 854 -13.23 -25.57 -18.56
C GLN A 854 -12.13 -25.00 -19.48
N GLY A 855 -12.43 -24.86 -20.78
CA GLY A 855 -11.45 -24.49 -21.80
C GLY A 855 -11.65 -23.07 -22.31
N GLY A 856 -12.08 -22.94 -23.57
CA GLY A 856 -12.07 -21.68 -24.31
C GLY A 856 -12.91 -20.53 -23.73
N THR A 857 -13.86 -20.82 -22.84
CA THR A 857 -14.71 -19.77 -22.23
C THR A 857 -14.30 -19.38 -20.81
N HIS A 858 -13.37 -20.10 -20.18
CA HIS A 858 -12.79 -19.76 -18.88
C HIS A 858 -13.82 -19.55 -17.74
N MET A 859 -14.96 -20.26 -17.81
CA MET A 859 -16.05 -20.20 -16.84
C MET A 859 -15.83 -21.23 -15.70
N HIS A 860 -14.87 -20.95 -14.82
CA HIS A 860 -14.49 -21.83 -13.72
C HIS A 860 -15.24 -21.61 -12.40
N SER A 861 -15.86 -20.44 -12.17
CA SER A 861 -16.48 -20.08 -10.88
C SER A 861 -17.95 -20.47 -10.73
N GLU A 862 -18.58 -20.96 -11.79
CA GLU A 862 -19.98 -21.36 -11.76
C GLU A 862 -20.18 -22.62 -10.89
N VAL A 863 -21.03 -22.54 -9.86
CA VAL A 863 -21.35 -23.71 -9.04
C VAL A 863 -22.34 -24.59 -9.80
N ILE A 864 -21.89 -25.79 -10.18
CA ILE A 864 -22.72 -26.78 -10.87
C ILE A 864 -23.57 -27.55 -9.86
N GLU A 865 -22.95 -28.06 -8.80
CA GLU A 865 -23.64 -28.73 -7.71
C GLU A 865 -23.28 -28.11 -6.37
N ARG A 866 -24.28 -27.98 -5.50
CA ARG A 866 -24.06 -27.65 -4.08
C ARG A 866 -24.81 -28.64 -3.20
N TRP A 867 -24.10 -29.25 -2.26
CA TRP A 867 -24.67 -30.17 -1.27
C TRP A 867 -24.43 -29.64 0.14
N VAL A 868 -25.47 -29.53 0.95
CA VAL A 868 -25.35 -29.17 2.38
C VAL A 868 -25.73 -30.38 3.21
N THR A 869 -24.82 -30.84 4.05
CA THR A 869 -25.07 -31.91 5.02
C THR A 869 -24.96 -31.43 6.45
N GLU A 870 -25.69 -32.09 7.34
CA GLU A 870 -25.53 -31.97 8.78
C GLU A 870 -24.92 -33.27 9.33
N ARG A 871 -23.85 -33.16 10.10
CA ARG A 871 -23.17 -34.29 10.73
C ARG A 871 -23.19 -34.16 12.25
N THR A 872 -23.56 -35.24 12.94
CA THR A 872 -23.46 -35.37 14.40
C THR A 872 -22.85 -36.72 14.73
N GLY A 873 -21.65 -36.74 15.31
CA GLY A 873 -20.89 -37.98 15.48
C GLY A 873 -20.60 -38.64 14.13
N SER A 874 -20.97 -39.91 13.97
CA SER A 874 -20.82 -40.68 12.72
C SER A 874 -21.99 -40.55 11.74
N SER A 875 -23.10 -39.91 12.14
CA SER A 875 -24.28 -39.76 11.28
C SER A 875 -24.18 -38.47 10.46
N GLU A 876 -24.33 -38.57 9.15
CA GLU A 876 -24.39 -37.43 8.21
C GLU A 876 -25.68 -37.52 7.38
N ARG A 877 -26.42 -36.41 7.29
CA ARG A 877 -27.67 -36.31 6.50
C ARG A 877 -27.61 -35.14 5.53
N VAL A 878 -28.18 -35.29 4.34
CA VAL A 878 -28.34 -34.19 3.38
C VAL A 878 -29.52 -33.33 3.79
N VAL A 879 -29.32 -32.01 3.84
CA VAL A 879 -30.33 -31.02 4.22
C VAL A 879 -30.80 -30.22 3.01
N GLN A 880 -29.88 -29.94 2.08
CA GLN A 880 -30.15 -29.18 0.87
C GLN A 880 -29.25 -29.67 -0.27
N GLY A 881 -29.78 -29.69 -1.48
CA GLY A 881 -29.02 -29.88 -2.72
C GLY A 881 -29.43 -28.84 -3.76
N ASP A 882 -28.48 -28.35 -4.56
CA ASP A 882 -28.73 -27.47 -5.69
C ASP A 882 -27.97 -27.99 -6.92
N LEU A 883 -28.60 -27.93 -8.10
CA LEU A 883 -28.00 -28.30 -9.38
C LEU A 883 -28.30 -27.23 -10.42
N THR A 884 -27.26 -26.69 -11.04
CA THR A 884 -27.36 -25.75 -12.16
C THR A 884 -26.86 -26.43 -13.44
N THR A 885 -27.73 -26.55 -14.44
CA THR A 885 -27.35 -27.06 -15.77
C THR A 885 -27.03 -25.91 -16.71
N PHE A 886 -26.14 -26.15 -17.68
CA PHE A 886 -25.72 -25.16 -18.68
C PHE A 886 -25.93 -25.70 -20.08
N LYS A 887 -26.22 -24.81 -21.03
CA LYS A 887 -26.27 -25.15 -22.46
C LYS A 887 -25.71 -24.04 -23.32
N ALA A 888 -25.28 -24.38 -24.53
CA ALA A 888 -24.95 -23.40 -25.56
C ALA A 888 -26.24 -22.66 -25.99
N TYR A 889 -26.16 -21.33 -26.01
CA TYR A 889 -27.24 -20.48 -26.54
C TYR A 889 -26.97 -20.09 -27.99
N THR A 890 -25.72 -19.77 -28.30
CA THR A 890 -25.14 -19.59 -29.65
C THR A 890 -23.72 -20.15 -29.63
N ASP A 891 -23.11 -20.38 -30.79
CA ASP A 891 -21.75 -20.92 -30.87
C ASP A 891 -20.77 -20.15 -29.97
N GLY A 892 -20.14 -20.86 -29.03
CA GLY A 892 -19.18 -20.31 -28.08
C GLY A 892 -19.77 -19.54 -26.89
N ARG A 893 -21.10 -19.48 -26.71
CA ARG A 893 -21.77 -18.75 -25.61
C ARG A 893 -22.65 -19.67 -24.77
N TYR A 894 -22.37 -19.71 -23.46
CA TYR A 894 -23.04 -20.60 -22.51
C TYR A 894 -23.76 -19.80 -21.43
N ARG A 895 -24.92 -20.30 -21.01
CA ARG A 895 -25.75 -19.67 -19.96
C ARG A 895 -26.34 -20.75 -19.05
N PRO A 896 -26.64 -20.42 -17.78
CA PRO A 896 -27.47 -21.27 -16.94
C PRO A 896 -28.79 -21.58 -17.65
N PHE A 897 -29.15 -22.86 -17.72
CA PHE A 897 -30.37 -23.33 -18.38
C PHE A 897 -31.46 -23.63 -17.37
N GLN A 898 -31.18 -24.46 -16.37
CA GLN A 898 -32.11 -24.82 -15.31
C GLN A 898 -31.40 -24.84 -13.97
N HIS A 899 -32.09 -24.39 -12.93
CA HIS A 899 -31.63 -24.45 -11.55
C HIS A 899 -32.64 -25.25 -10.72
N PHE A 900 -32.19 -26.37 -10.18
CA PHE A 900 -32.98 -27.28 -9.35
C PHE A 900 -32.57 -27.11 -7.90
N VAL A 901 -33.54 -26.93 -7.02
CA VAL A 901 -33.34 -26.82 -5.57
C VAL A 901 -34.09 -27.95 -4.88
N PHE A 902 -33.35 -28.79 -4.18
CA PHE A 902 -33.86 -29.94 -3.44
C PHE A 902 -33.84 -29.62 -1.94
N ASN A 903 -35.00 -29.21 -1.41
CA ASN A 903 -35.16 -28.93 0.02
C ASN A 903 -35.58 -30.22 0.75
N SER A 904 -34.84 -30.60 1.80
CA SER A 904 -35.08 -31.83 2.57
C SER A 904 -35.25 -33.07 1.69
N PRO A 905 -34.21 -33.50 0.94
CA PRO A 905 -34.24 -34.80 0.30
C PRO A 905 -34.29 -35.84 1.43
N GLY A 906 -35.50 -36.29 1.76
CA GLY A 906 -35.75 -37.29 2.79
C GLY A 906 -34.90 -38.53 2.54
N ALA A 907 -34.45 -39.14 3.63
CA ALA A 907 -33.65 -40.36 3.60
C ALA A 907 -34.26 -41.40 2.64
N PRO A 908 -33.44 -42.10 1.82
CA PRO A 908 -33.92 -43.24 1.05
C PRO A 908 -34.45 -44.36 1.96
#